data_AF-A0A135W8B9-F1
#
_entry.id   AF-A0A135W8B9-F1
#
_cell.length_a   1.000
_cell.length_b   1.000
_cell.length_c   1.000
_cell.angle_alpha   90.00
_cell.angle_beta   90.00
_cell.angle_gamma   90.00
#
_symmetry.space_group_name_H-M   'P 1'
#
loop_
_entity.id
_entity.type
_entity.pdbx_description
1 polymer ?
#
loop_
_entity_poly.entity_id
_entity_poly.type
_entity_poly.pdbx_seq_one_letter_code
_entity_poly.pdbx_strand_id
1 'polypeptide(L)'
;MKKYLISKIILLLGLCNASGFLQAQVTDTENYVQSVSYLDSTKVSDASKKRIETIQYFDGLGRPRQTVNVKASPQGKDVVTAITYDNLGRQAREYFPVPQNGTTAGAIYPQTSGNVPYLVADPGNIYAGEKIFSEKQFESSPLNKIKQLTQPGTAWSTKPVQYLESANKQSDHVKKYETVTTWDATNKIYTSGVPQSSFYSEGQLYKYITADEDGNQTIEFKNSQGQAVLVRKVLSATENADTYYVYNEYDQLAYVIPPAAAIVSIDATVLDNLCYQYKYDSRYRLVEKKLPGKGWEFMVYDKQDRLILTQDAVLRTTTNTFNAKGWLFTKYDRFDRIVYTGFFSNTATRVAMQTAVNNMVSNAANNENRTDTTPFSTQEAIVYYTKNAFPTGSMKILTINYYDTYPPGMVSVIPVSILDQKVLKQPGEGTVKNTNGLALASYIINIEEVGAATNYNWYDTKGRVIGTYSMNYLGGHTTTETEYDFGGAVKQTITKHRRSRTEAEKIIKETFTYDHQNRMLVHKHKIDNNTEEILAQNTYNELSQLASKKVGGVILTSPLQTIDYKYNIRGWMTQINDPANLGTDLFGYKINYNQVEGLETPNSDFLDLKVKPKYNGNIAEISWKTLTEDNEPLKRYGYVYDPLNRLSAGFYQKAGNESAKEYFEKLDYDLNGNITRLKRSAGLLPGSTVALGIDNLRYDYTGNRLTKVTDEQQNPSGYPYVITPNTIEYDHGSISGNGNMTKNLDKGISSIEYNYLNLPKQITQNSKVTSYLYRADGVKLKKLFGDIETNYLDGFQYKSTKPSEENSSGGGIILEPDPSEVATIKLRIIPTSEGYYDALSNQYIYNFTDHLGNVRLSYTDTNKDGFIQPRQYFQSQCEDIPWDPWNPPSCIDIWKPGEIVEINNYYPFGLLHNYTATTQNAYQYKYNGKELQETGMYDYGARFYMADIGRWGVVDPLAEKTRRWTPYVYAGDNPLRFIDPDGRTWGDPKQEEKLTNRVEKRIAKLERKNEKAQQKLDQGKLKESKLAKLNAQVAENTAMIGSMNQSLKDIQTIADAKETFYLTGPSQDNGTHGVVKTTDKDGKDRINIEGTGTALHLHEIRHVGQSYKAGGMKFNSKGQLKTSAKSFSEGRAAEVEAYKTGYSYDTNSYPVPVNSINDINEKNLMDIKTSDGTQVYKALDVKDK
;
A
#
# COMPACT_ATOMS: atom_id res chain seq x y z
N MET A 1 22.10 -83.36 -4.35
CA MET A 1 22.42 -82.10 -5.05
C MET A 1 21.57 -80.87 -4.66
N LYS A 2 20.27 -80.95 -4.32
CA LYS A 2 19.44 -79.73 -4.06
C LYS A 2 19.85 -78.81 -2.87
N LYS A 3 20.63 -79.26 -1.87
CA LYS A 3 21.02 -78.43 -0.71
C LYS A 3 22.22 -77.48 -0.91
N TYR A 4 23.07 -77.67 -1.93
CA TYR A 4 24.29 -76.87 -2.11
C TYR A 4 24.14 -75.63 -3.01
N LEU A 5 23.09 -75.55 -3.83
CA LEU A 5 22.90 -74.41 -4.74
C LEU A 5 22.28 -73.19 -4.04
N ILE A 6 21.38 -73.43 -3.06
CA ILE A 6 20.64 -72.39 -2.33
C ILE A 6 21.59 -71.48 -1.54
N SER A 7 22.66 -72.04 -0.95
CA SER A 7 23.59 -71.28 -0.10
C SER A 7 24.43 -70.24 -0.85
N LYS A 8 24.61 -70.35 -2.17
CA LYS A 8 25.31 -69.31 -2.97
C LYS A 8 24.37 -68.24 -3.51
N ILE A 9 23.11 -68.59 -3.81
CA ILE A 9 22.10 -67.62 -4.26
C ILE A 9 21.73 -66.65 -3.12
N ILE A 10 21.58 -67.14 -1.89
CA ILE A 10 21.32 -66.29 -0.72
C ILE A 10 22.50 -65.33 -0.44
N LEU A 11 23.75 -65.75 -0.66
CA LEU A 11 24.92 -64.90 -0.42
C LEU A 11 25.06 -63.77 -1.45
N LEU A 12 24.69 -63.99 -2.72
CA LEU A 12 24.62 -62.89 -3.71
C LEU A 12 23.43 -61.96 -3.47
N LEU A 13 22.25 -62.50 -3.09
CA LEU A 13 21.09 -61.67 -2.76
C LEU A 13 21.31 -60.81 -1.51
N GLY A 14 22.14 -61.26 -0.55
CA GLY A 14 22.56 -60.44 0.59
C GLY A 14 23.44 -59.25 0.21
N LEU A 15 24.27 -59.37 -0.84
CA LEU A 15 25.17 -58.30 -1.28
C LEU A 15 24.48 -57.25 -2.18
N CYS A 16 23.46 -57.63 -2.95
CA CYS A 16 22.70 -56.67 -3.78
C CYS A 16 21.61 -55.87 -3.03
N ASN A 17 21.42 -56.09 -1.72
CA ASN A 17 20.44 -55.36 -0.89
C ASN A 17 21.08 -54.42 0.15
N ALA A 18 22.40 -54.22 0.11
CA ALA A 18 23.12 -53.26 0.95
C ALA A 18 23.29 -51.87 0.31
N SER A 19 22.77 -51.66 -0.90
CA SER A 19 22.91 -50.42 -1.69
C SER A 19 21.54 -49.83 -2.04
N GLY A 20 20.80 -49.37 -1.01
CA GLY A 20 19.45 -48.82 -1.18
C GLY A 20 18.94 -47.86 -0.10
N PHE A 21 19.62 -47.76 1.05
CA PHE A 21 19.24 -46.87 2.15
C PHE A 21 20.40 -45.98 2.61
N LEU A 22 21.01 -45.28 1.66
CA LEU A 22 21.57 -43.96 1.93
C LEU A 22 20.50 -42.92 1.58
N GLN A 23 19.69 -42.52 2.57
CA GLN A 23 19.20 -41.14 2.53
C GLN A 23 20.42 -40.27 2.79
N ALA A 24 20.82 -39.48 1.79
CA ALA A 24 21.96 -38.61 1.91
C ALA A 24 21.66 -37.54 2.98
N GLN A 25 22.23 -37.71 4.17
CA GLN A 25 22.32 -36.62 5.11
C GLN A 25 23.23 -35.56 4.51
N VAL A 26 22.85 -34.28 4.63
CA VAL A 26 23.63 -33.18 4.03
C VAL A 26 24.96 -33.01 4.77
N THR A 27 24.99 -33.38 6.06
CA THR A 27 26.22 -33.67 6.82
C THR A 27 25.94 -34.79 7.83
N ASP A 28 26.92 -35.66 8.07
CA ASP A 28 26.86 -36.70 9.13
C ASP A 28 27.27 -36.17 10.52
N THR A 29 27.64 -34.89 10.62
CA THR A 29 28.34 -34.29 11.78
C THR A 29 27.61 -33.12 12.45
N GLU A 30 26.67 -32.49 11.74
CA GLU A 30 25.88 -31.38 12.26
C GLU A 30 24.39 -31.69 12.08
N ASN A 31 23.63 -31.51 13.14
CA ASN A 31 22.17 -31.59 13.08
C ASN A 31 21.60 -30.49 12.15
N TYR A 32 20.46 -30.75 11.51
CA TYR A 32 19.78 -29.77 10.67
C TYR A 32 18.27 -30.03 10.53
N VAL A 33 17.54 -29.03 10.01
CA VAL A 33 16.22 -29.19 9.37
C VAL A 33 16.31 -28.72 7.94
N GLN A 34 15.66 -29.46 7.03
CA GLN A 34 15.58 -29.18 5.59
C GLN A 34 14.11 -28.96 5.20
N SER A 35 13.83 -27.87 4.51
CA SER A 35 12.52 -27.51 3.98
C SER A 35 12.58 -27.35 2.47
N VAL A 36 11.71 -28.05 1.74
CA VAL A 36 11.62 -28.01 0.27
C VAL A 36 10.20 -27.63 -0.16
N SER A 37 10.08 -26.61 -1.02
CA SER A 37 8.82 -26.22 -1.69
C SER A 37 8.99 -26.34 -3.21
N TYR A 38 8.33 -27.31 -3.84
CA TYR A 38 8.35 -27.48 -5.30
C TYR A 38 7.54 -26.40 -6.02
N LEU A 39 8.14 -25.84 -7.07
CA LEU A 39 7.53 -24.85 -7.98
C LEU A 39 7.07 -25.51 -9.30
N ASP A 40 7.68 -26.63 -9.70
CA ASP A 40 7.14 -27.54 -10.72
C ASP A 40 6.23 -28.60 -10.11
N SER A 41 5.34 -29.18 -10.91
CA SER A 41 4.56 -30.35 -10.49
C SER A 41 5.42 -31.62 -10.45
N THR A 42 5.35 -32.36 -9.34
CA THR A 42 5.92 -33.70 -9.22
C THR A 42 5.05 -34.60 -8.34
N LYS A 43 5.21 -35.92 -8.48
CA LYS A 43 4.59 -36.96 -7.63
C LYS A 43 5.57 -37.61 -6.66
N VAL A 44 6.87 -37.34 -6.80
CA VAL A 44 7.97 -37.90 -6.01
C VAL A 44 9.02 -36.82 -5.75
N SER A 45 9.88 -37.01 -4.75
CA SER A 45 11.04 -36.13 -4.56
C SER A 45 11.97 -36.25 -5.78
N ASP A 46 12.22 -35.13 -6.44
CA ASP A 46 13.02 -35.03 -7.67
C ASP A 46 13.91 -33.78 -7.60
N ALA A 47 15.23 -33.98 -7.58
CA ALA A 47 16.20 -32.90 -7.45
C ALA A 47 16.45 -32.12 -8.76
N SER A 48 15.85 -32.55 -9.89
CA SER A 48 15.85 -31.81 -11.16
C SER A 48 14.76 -30.72 -11.24
N LYS A 49 13.72 -30.80 -10.40
CA LYS A 49 12.60 -29.86 -10.42
C LYS A 49 12.94 -28.52 -9.79
N LYS A 50 12.35 -27.47 -10.36
CA LYS A 50 12.32 -26.12 -9.83
C LYS A 50 11.70 -26.13 -8.43
N ARG A 51 12.43 -25.58 -7.45
CA ARG A 51 12.07 -25.60 -6.03
C ARG A 51 12.79 -24.50 -5.26
N ILE A 52 12.19 -24.10 -4.16
CA ILE A 52 12.84 -23.35 -3.08
C ILE A 52 13.31 -24.39 -2.05
N GLU A 53 14.55 -24.26 -1.57
CA GLU A 53 15.15 -25.20 -0.61
C GLU A 53 15.95 -24.44 0.45
N THR A 54 15.64 -24.67 1.72
CA THR A 54 16.29 -24.06 2.89
C THR A 54 16.75 -25.18 3.82
N ILE A 55 18.03 -25.19 4.15
CA ILE A 55 18.64 -26.04 5.18
C ILE A 55 19.13 -25.13 6.31
N GLN A 56 19.23 -25.66 7.52
CA GLN A 56 19.61 -24.85 8.67
C GLN A 56 20.27 -25.69 9.75
N TYR A 57 21.33 -25.15 10.36
CA TYR A 57 22.33 -25.91 11.10
C TYR A 57 22.38 -25.66 12.58
N PHE A 58 22.46 -26.78 13.29
CA PHE A 58 22.00 -26.88 14.65
C PHE A 58 23.16 -26.83 15.68
N ASP A 59 23.02 -26.15 16.84
CA ASP A 59 24.13 -25.99 17.83
C ASP A 59 24.12 -26.98 19.03
N GLY A 60 25.27 -27.18 19.71
CA GLY A 60 25.41 -28.17 20.80
C GLY A 60 24.51 -27.97 22.04
N LEU A 61 24.16 -26.72 22.36
CA LEU A 61 22.99 -26.43 23.19
C LEU A 61 21.74 -26.36 22.33
N GLY A 62 21.85 -25.74 21.16
CA GLY A 62 20.93 -25.68 20.01
C GLY A 62 20.17 -24.37 19.88
N ARG A 63 20.54 -23.54 18.89
CA ARG A 63 19.98 -22.28 18.37
C ARG A 63 20.65 -22.03 16.99
N PRO A 64 20.04 -21.69 15.79
CA PRO A 64 20.88 -21.50 14.61
C PRO A 64 22.16 -20.77 14.90
N ARG A 65 23.21 -21.52 14.60
CA ARG A 65 24.49 -21.00 14.19
C ARG A 65 24.34 -20.50 12.75
N GLN A 66 23.50 -21.13 11.91
CA GLN A 66 23.44 -20.79 10.50
C GLN A 66 22.16 -21.25 9.78
N THR A 67 21.60 -20.42 8.89
CA THR A 67 20.63 -20.82 7.85
C THR A 67 21.31 -20.80 6.48
N VAL A 68 21.04 -21.78 5.62
CA VAL A 68 21.59 -21.93 4.26
C VAL A 68 20.43 -22.07 3.27
N ASN A 69 20.16 -21.02 2.49
CA ASN A 69 19.17 -21.09 1.42
C ASN A 69 19.87 -21.59 0.14
N VAL A 70 19.50 -22.80 -0.30
CA VAL A 70 20.24 -23.58 -1.30
C VAL A 70 19.95 -23.07 -2.70
N LYS A 71 21.00 -22.72 -3.45
CA LYS A 71 20.92 -22.11 -4.79
C LYS A 71 19.97 -20.90 -4.85
N ALA A 72 19.84 -20.16 -3.75
CA ALA A 72 18.85 -19.10 -3.62
C ALA A 72 19.20 -17.83 -4.41
N SER A 73 20.48 -17.57 -4.69
CA SER A 73 20.85 -16.42 -5.53
C SER A 73 20.44 -16.61 -7.00
N PRO A 74 20.36 -15.55 -7.82
CA PRO A 74 20.07 -15.65 -9.26
C PRO A 74 21.11 -16.49 -10.02
N GLN A 75 22.37 -16.46 -9.58
CA GLN A 75 23.48 -17.22 -10.12
C GLN A 75 23.56 -18.66 -9.54
N GLY A 76 22.57 -19.06 -8.73
CA GLY A 76 22.48 -20.42 -8.18
C GLY A 76 23.46 -20.72 -7.05
N LYS A 77 23.92 -19.70 -6.33
CA LYS A 77 24.76 -19.84 -5.13
C LYS A 77 23.92 -20.03 -3.87
N ASP A 78 24.51 -20.65 -2.86
CA ASP A 78 23.88 -20.74 -1.54
C ASP A 78 23.98 -19.39 -0.82
N VAL A 79 22.92 -19.00 -0.12
CA VAL A 79 22.81 -17.71 0.58
C VAL A 79 22.69 -17.96 2.07
N VAL A 80 23.69 -17.52 2.83
CA VAL A 80 23.95 -18.01 4.20
C VAL A 80 23.73 -16.93 5.26
N THR A 81 22.74 -17.11 6.13
CA THR A 81 22.52 -16.22 7.28
C THR A 81 23.22 -16.78 8.50
N ALA A 82 24.34 -16.15 8.87
CA ALA A 82 25.14 -16.53 10.04
C ALA A 82 24.56 -15.95 11.34
N ILE A 83 24.62 -16.71 12.43
CA ILE A 83 23.87 -16.40 13.65
C ILE A 83 24.69 -16.71 14.91
N THR A 84 24.67 -15.78 15.87
CA THR A 84 25.37 -15.88 17.16
C THR A 84 24.54 -15.39 18.34
N TYR A 85 25.14 -15.51 19.52
CA TYR A 85 24.52 -15.41 20.82
C TYR A 85 25.48 -14.86 21.87
N ASP A 86 24.96 -14.08 22.82
CA ASP A 86 25.69 -13.72 24.03
C ASP A 86 25.73 -14.89 25.05
N ASN A 87 26.52 -14.70 26.10
CA ASN A 87 26.70 -15.68 27.18
C ASN A 87 25.40 -15.97 27.97
N LEU A 88 24.36 -15.13 27.83
CA LEU A 88 23.04 -15.32 28.44
C LEU A 88 22.05 -16.00 27.48
N GLY A 89 22.51 -16.42 26.29
CA GLY A 89 21.66 -17.09 25.31
C GLY A 89 20.67 -16.15 24.62
N ARG A 90 21.01 -14.87 24.48
CA ARG A 90 20.23 -13.84 23.78
C ARG A 90 20.87 -13.46 22.44
N GLN A 91 20.05 -13.17 21.44
CA GLN A 91 20.51 -12.69 20.15
C GLN A 91 20.82 -11.19 20.25
N ALA A 92 22.05 -10.85 20.66
CA ALA A 92 22.54 -9.48 20.72
C ALA A 92 22.87 -8.90 19.34
N ARG A 93 23.13 -9.74 18.33
CA ARG A 93 23.41 -9.34 16.96
C ARG A 93 22.56 -10.09 15.93
N GLU A 94 22.17 -9.40 14.87
CA GLU A 94 21.41 -9.97 13.76
C GLU A 94 22.14 -9.65 12.46
N TYR A 95 22.84 -10.64 11.91
CA TYR A 95 23.65 -10.50 10.69
C TYR A 95 22.79 -10.69 9.45
N PHE A 96 23.21 -10.06 8.35
CA PHE A 96 22.61 -10.23 7.03
C PHE A 96 22.96 -11.59 6.38
N PRO A 97 22.13 -12.05 5.42
CA PRO A 97 22.48 -13.16 4.54
C PRO A 97 23.71 -12.85 3.67
N VAL A 98 24.65 -13.78 3.58
CA VAL A 98 25.89 -13.64 2.78
C VAL A 98 25.90 -14.69 1.66
N PRO A 99 25.74 -14.30 0.38
CA PRO A 99 25.90 -15.18 -0.77
C PRO A 99 27.32 -15.76 -0.86
N GLN A 100 27.41 -17.03 -1.23
CA GLN A 100 28.68 -17.78 -1.26
C GLN A 100 29.22 -17.94 -2.68
N ASN A 101 30.45 -18.47 -2.83
CA ASN A 101 31.07 -18.65 -4.16
C ASN A 101 30.32 -19.62 -5.09
N GLY A 102 29.52 -20.53 -4.53
CA GLY A 102 28.76 -21.54 -5.25
C GLY A 102 27.70 -22.15 -4.33
N THR A 103 27.20 -23.31 -4.72
CA THR A 103 26.42 -24.17 -3.83
C THR A 103 27.31 -25.27 -3.25
N THR A 104 27.05 -25.66 -2.00
CA THR A 104 27.59 -26.88 -1.38
C THR A 104 26.54 -27.98 -1.27
N ALA A 105 25.45 -27.87 -2.06
CA ALA A 105 24.20 -28.60 -1.86
C ALA A 105 23.60 -28.38 -0.45
N GLY A 106 23.87 -27.21 0.13
CA GLY A 106 23.35 -26.81 1.43
C GLY A 106 24.14 -27.31 2.63
N ALA A 107 25.40 -27.74 2.48
CA ALA A 107 26.27 -28.07 3.61
C ALA A 107 26.56 -26.85 4.50
N ILE A 108 27.04 -27.11 5.72
CA ILE A 108 27.38 -26.03 6.67
C ILE A 108 28.63 -25.27 6.22
N TYR A 109 28.57 -23.94 6.27
CA TYR A 109 29.70 -23.07 5.99
C TYR A 109 30.50 -22.78 7.27
N PRO A 110 31.85 -22.72 7.21
CA PRO A 110 32.68 -22.39 8.37
C PRO A 110 32.29 -21.04 8.98
N GLN A 111 32.13 -21.02 10.31
CA GLN A 111 31.75 -19.83 11.06
C GLN A 111 32.81 -19.46 12.09
N THR A 112 33.32 -18.25 11.98
CA THR A 112 34.30 -17.64 12.89
C THR A 112 33.68 -17.43 14.28
N SER A 113 34.42 -17.80 15.32
CA SER A 113 33.97 -17.63 16.71
C SER A 113 34.10 -16.18 17.21
N GLY A 114 33.20 -15.76 18.09
CA GLY A 114 33.24 -14.45 18.73
C GLY A 114 32.52 -13.32 17.96
N ASN A 115 32.75 -12.08 18.40
CA ASN A 115 32.00 -10.89 17.95
C ASN A 115 32.63 -10.20 16.71
N VAL A 116 32.96 -10.98 15.68
CA VAL A 116 33.56 -10.48 14.43
C VAL A 116 32.54 -9.78 13.50
N PRO A 117 32.98 -8.95 12.53
CA PRO A 117 32.10 -8.33 11.53
C PRO A 117 31.47 -9.32 10.55
N TYR A 118 32.23 -10.33 10.13
CA TYR A 118 31.77 -11.40 9.23
C TYR A 118 31.90 -12.73 9.96
N LEU A 119 30.76 -13.35 10.29
CA LEU A 119 30.73 -14.65 10.95
C LEU A 119 31.06 -15.78 9.97
N VAL A 120 30.34 -15.83 8.85
CA VAL A 120 30.68 -16.62 7.67
C VAL A 120 31.40 -15.70 6.69
N ALA A 121 32.28 -16.25 5.86
CA ALA A 121 33.00 -15.49 4.85
C ALA A 121 32.05 -14.82 3.84
N ASP A 122 32.41 -13.62 3.40
CA ASP A 122 31.85 -12.94 2.23
C ASP A 122 32.88 -13.03 1.08
N PRO A 123 32.94 -14.15 0.34
CA PRO A 123 33.93 -14.34 -0.71
C PRO A 123 33.60 -13.55 -1.98
N GLY A 124 32.36 -13.07 -2.11
CA GLY A 124 31.96 -12.12 -3.16
C GLY A 124 32.35 -10.67 -2.84
N ASN A 125 32.80 -10.39 -1.60
CA ASN A 125 33.12 -9.05 -1.10
C ASN A 125 31.93 -8.07 -1.26
N ILE A 126 30.71 -8.58 -1.18
CA ILE A 126 29.43 -7.87 -1.39
C ILE A 126 29.24 -6.74 -0.38
N TYR A 127 29.81 -6.92 0.82
CA TYR A 127 29.68 -6.00 1.94
C TYR A 127 31.03 -5.39 2.38
N ALA A 128 31.98 -5.22 1.44
CA ALA A 128 33.33 -4.73 1.69
C ALA A 128 33.39 -3.52 2.66
N GLY A 129 33.96 -3.72 3.85
CA GLY A 129 34.14 -2.67 4.86
C GLY A 129 32.88 -2.27 5.65
N GLU A 130 31.75 -2.94 5.46
CA GLU A 130 30.48 -2.62 6.10
C GLU A 130 30.19 -3.41 7.38
N LYS A 131 29.40 -2.82 8.28
CA LYS A 131 28.89 -3.49 9.49
C LYS A 131 27.62 -4.28 9.16
N ILE A 132 27.75 -5.53 8.69
CA ILE A 132 26.64 -6.36 8.19
C ILE A 132 25.65 -6.88 9.26
N PHE A 133 25.51 -6.20 10.40
CA PHE A 133 24.63 -6.66 11.48
C PHE A 133 24.02 -5.50 12.30
N SER A 134 22.77 -5.71 12.73
CA SER A 134 22.16 -4.89 13.77
C SER A 134 22.64 -5.35 15.15
N GLU A 135 22.73 -4.45 16.12
CA GLU A 135 23.29 -4.73 17.44
C GLU A 135 22.42 -4.14 18.55
N LYS A 136 21.99 -5.00 19.48
CA LYS A 136 21.11 -4.68 20.60
C LYS A 136 21.92 -4.62 21.88
N GLN A 137 22.08 -3.43 22.44
CA GLN A 137 22.56 -3.29 23.82
C GLN A 137 21.37 -3.42 24.76
N PHE A 138 21.41 -4.44 25.62
CA PHE A 138 20.41 -4.66 26.65
C PHE A 138 20.74 -3.88 27.93
N GLU A 139 19.72 -3.56 28.71
CA GLU A 139 19.92 -3.12 30.09
C GLU A 139 20.54 -4.23 30.96
N SER A 140 21.17 -3.85 32.07
CA SER A 140 21.64 -4.77 33.11
C SER A 140 20.48 -5.28 33.98
N SER A 141 19.46 -5.83 33.33
CA SER A 141 18.16 -6.20 33.91
C SER A 141 17.71 -7.57 33.42
N PRO A 142 17.13 -8.43 34.29
CA PRO A 142 16.61 -9.74 33.88
C PRO A 142 15.45 -9.65 32.87
N LEU A 143 14.82 -8.47 32.73
CA LEU A 143 13.70 -8.24 31.82
C LEU A 143 14.11 -8.18 30.34
N ASN A 144 15.41 -8.19 30.02
CA ASN A 144 15.95 -8.15 28.65
C ASN A 144 15.45 -6.98 27.80
N LYS A 145 15.18 -5.84 28.44
CA LYS A 145 14.85 -4.58 27.77
C LYS A 145 16.03 -4.09 26.95
N ILE A 146 15.75 -3.58 25.76
CA ILE A 146 16.75 -2.99 24.86
C ILE A 146 16.95 -1.54 25.30
N LYS A 147 18.20 -1.13 25.54
CA LYS A 147 18.61 0.24 25.82
C LYS A 147 18.99 1.00 24.53
N GLN A 148 19.67 0.31 23.62
CA GLN A 148 20.09 0.85 22.32
C GLN A 148 19.99 -0.21 21.22
N LEU A 149 19.59 0.22 20.03
CA LEU A 149 19.63 -0.55 18.79
C LEU A 149 20.48 0.18 17.74
N THR A 150 21.70 -0.30 17.52
CA THR A 150 22.53 0.12 16.40
C THR A 150 22.08 -0.61 15.14
N GLN A 151 21.83 0.12 14.06
CA GLN A 151 21.42 -0.45 12.78
C GLN A 151 22.64 -0.99 12.00
N PRO A 152 22.43 -1.85 10.99
CA PRO A 152 23.48 -2.27 10.07
C PRO A 152 24.10 -1.09 9.31
N GLY A 153 25.36 -1.25 8.93
CA GLY A 153 26.18 -0.30 8.21
C GLY A 153 27.13 0.51 9.10
N THR A 154 28.36 0.70 8.63
CA THR A 154 29.44 1.40 9.32
C THR A 154 29.07 2.85 9.62
N ALA A 155 28.33 3.51 8.73
CA ALA A 155 27.80 4.87 8.94
C ALA A 155 26.79 4.97 10.12
N TRP A 156 26.06 3.90 10.44
CA TRP A 156 25.11 3.86 11.56
C TRP A 156 25.73 3.41 12.89
N SER A 157 27.01 3.02 12.90
CA SER A 157 27.69 2.47 14.09
C SER A 157 27.66 3.40 15.30
N THR A 158 27.69 4.72 15.09
CA THR A 158 27.62 5.78 16.12
C THR A 158 26.23 6.41 16.26
N LYS A 159 25.22 5.85 15.57
CA LYS A 159 23.86 6.39 15.45
C LYS A 159 22.80 5.37 15.93
N PRO A 160 22.85 4.90 17.20
CA PRO A 160 21.85 3.97 17.71
C PRO A 160 20.51 4.65 17.96
N VAL A 161 19.41 3.95 17.63
CA VAL A 161 18.09 4.25 18.20
C VAL A 161 18.19 4.00 19.71
N GLN A 162 17.75 4.95 20.53
CA GLN A 162 17.86 4.87 21.98
C GLN A 162 16.48 4.68 22.62
N TYR A 163 16.42 3.85 23.66
CA TYR A 163 15.21 3.59 24.43
C TYR A 163 15.50 3.84 25.92
N LEU A 164 14.56 4.47 26.62
CA LEU A 164 14.62 4.68 28.06
C LEU A 164 13.22 4.57 28.66
N GLU A 165 13.07 3.72 29.67
CA GLU A 165 11.84 3.54 30.43
C GLU A 165 12.00 4.13 31.83
N SER A 166 10.95 4.78 32.33
CA SER A 166 10.91 5.44 33.63
C SER A 166 9.46 5.64 34.09
N ALA A 167 9.24 6.21 35.28
CA ALA A 167 7.95 6.81 35.62
C ALA A 167 7.93 8.30 35.22
N ASN A 168 6.75 8.90 35.09
CA ASN A 168 6.61 10.34 34.92
C ASN A 168 7.10 11.10 36.16
N LYS A 169 7.66 12.29 35.93
CA LYS A 169 8.06 13.25 36.97
C LYS A 169 7.14 14.46 36.98
N GLN A 170 7.14 15.23 38.07
CA GLN A 170 6.38 16.49 38.12
C GLN A 170 6.83 17.48 37.01
N SER A 171 8.13 17.48 36.67
CA SER A 171 8.73 18.28 35.60
C SER A 171 8.32 17.86 34.18
N ASP A 172 7.60 16.74 34.00
CA ASP A 172 7.08 16.36 32.69
C ASP A 172 5.78 17.11 32.32
N HIS A 173 5.14 17.79 33.29
CA HIS A 173 3.93 18.59 33.08
C HIS A 173 2.83 17.87 32.28
N VAL A 174 2.66 16.56 32.52
CA VAL A 174 1.64 15.75 31.83
C VAL A 174 0.26 16.14 32.33
N LYS A 175 -0.56 16.73 31.45
CA LYS A 175 -1.95 17.07 31.79
C LYS A 175 -2.76 15.80 32.05
N LYS A 176 -3.55 15.82 33.12
CA LYS A 176 -4.59 14.83 33.41
C LYS A 176 -5.92 15.43 32.98
N TYR A 177 -6.39 15.04 31.80
CA TYR A 177 -7.71 15.40 31.30
C TYR A 177 -8.77 14.45 31.87
N GLU A 178 -9.80 15.01 32.48
CA GLU A 178 -10.92 14.28 33.06
C GLU A 178 -12.24 14.82 32.53
N THR A 179 -13.20 13.94 32.28
CA THR A 179 -14.55 14.29 31.83
C THR A 179 -15.59 13.57 32.68
N VAL A 180 -16.79 14.13 32.75
CA VAL A 180 -17.94 13.52 33.41
C VAL A 180 -18.87 12.98 32.32
N THR A 181 -19.20 11.69 32.39
CA THR A 181 -20.05 11.02 31.41
C THR A 181 -21.48 10.90 31.91
N THR A 182 -22.41 11.36 31.07
CA THR A 182 -23.84 11.31 31.34
C THR A 182 -24.53 10.36 30.35
N TRP A 183 -25.59 9.70 30.80
CA TRP A 183 -26.45 8.89 29.94
C TRP A 183 -27.60 9.74 29.39
N ASP A 184 -27.57 10.02 28.09
CA ASP A 184 -28.71 10.61 27.38
C ASP A 184 -29.75 9.51 27.12
N ALA A 185 -30.79 9.47 27.96
CA ALA A 185 -31.89 8.52 27.83
C ALA A 185 -32.76 8.73 26.57
N THR A 186 -32.73 9.92 25.96
CA THR A 186 -33.49 10.24 24.74
C THR A 186 -32.80 9.67 23.52
N ASN A 187 -31.50 9.95 23.36
CA ASN A 187 -30.70 9.45 22.23
C ASN A 187 -30.09 8.05 22.47
N LYS A 188 -30.17 7.54 23.71
CA LYS A 188 -29.65 6.24 24.19
C LYS A 188 -28.14 6.11 23.96
N ILE A 189 -27.39 7.08 24.47
CA ILE A 189 -25.94 7.20 24.32
C ILE A 189 -25.29 7.75 25.60
N TYR A 190 -24.04 7.33 25.85
CA TYR A 190 -23.14 8.01 26.77
C TYR A 190 -22.58 9.26 26.09
N THR A 191 -22.68 10.40 26.76
CA THR A 191 -22.12 11.68 26.33
C THR A 191 -21.23 12.24 27.45
N SER A 192 -19.95 12.38 27.13
CA SER A 192 -18.95 13.03 27.98
C SER A 192 -19.04 14.56 27.87
N GLY A 193 -18.70 15.26 28.95
CA GLY A 193 -18.63 16.73 28.99
C GLY A 193 -17.28 17.29 28.55
N VAL A 194 -17.18 18.63 28.45
CA VAL A 194 -15.93 19.33 28.09
C VAL A 194 -14.82 18.95 29.09
N PRO A 195 -13.70 18.35 28.65
CA PRO A 195 -12.72 17.77 29.56
C PRO A 195 -11.92 18.85 30.30
N GLN A 196 -11.85 18.71 31.62
CA GLN A 196 -11.10 19.60 32.51
C GLN A 196 -9.67 19.08 32.71
N SER A 197 -8.67 19.97 32.78
CA SER A 197 -7.26 19.56 32.93
C SER A 197 -6.68 19.86 34.31
N SER A 198 -6.23 18.82 35.00
CA SER A 198 -5.26 18.88 36.11
C SER A 198 -3.89 18.37 35.63
N PHE A 199 -2.99 17.97 36.54
CA PHE A 199 -1.71 17.33 36.21
C PHE A 199 -1.59 15.98 36.93
N TYR A 200 -0.96 15.00 36.27
CA TYR A 200 -0.55 13.76 36.94
C TYR A 200 0.59 14.05 37.94
N SER A 201 0.52 13.39 39.10
CA SER A 201 1.62 13.40 40.08
C SER A 201 2.76 12.48 39.65
N GLU A 202 3.95 12.71 40.20
CA GLU A 202 5.13 11.85 39.98
C GLU A 202 4.83 10.38 40.35
N GLY A 203 5.30 9.44 39.53
CA GLY A 203 5.13 8.00 39.76
C GLY A 203 3.81 7.38 39.29
N GLN A 204 2.86 8.15 38.74
CA GLN A 204 1.52 7.65 38.37
C GLN A 204 1.43 7.01 36.97
N LEU A 205 2.37 7.33 36.07
CA LEU A 205 2.37 6.88 34.67
C LEU A 205 3.70 6.22 34.31
N TYR A 206 3.63 5.15 33.52
CA TYR A 206 4.80 4.60 32.82
C TYR A 206 5.19 5.54 31.68
N LYS A 207 6.49 5.81 31.53
CA LYS A 207 7.05 6.76 30.56
C LYS A 207 8.10 6.06 29.70
N TYR A 208 7.83 5.98 28.40
CA TYR A 208 8.69 5.37 27.39
C TYR A 208 9.24 6.43 26.46
N ILE A 209 10.55 6.65 26.49
CA ILE A 209 11.27 7.57 25.59
C ILE A 209 11.92 6.73 24.47
N THR A 210 11.74 7.16 23.22
CA THR A 210 12.49 6.66 22.06
C THR A 210 13.11 7.83 21.31
N ALA A 211 14.42 7.76 21.04
CA ALA A 211 15.12 8.68 20.14
C ALA A 211 15.52 7.93 18.86
N ASP A 212 15.25 8.50 17.68
CA ASP A 212 15.64 7.92 16.39
C ASP A 212 17.15 8.08 16.11
N GLU A 213 17.64 7.52 14.99
CA GLU A 213 19.07 7.60 14.61
C GLU A 213 19.59 9.05 14.42
N ASP A 214 18.71 10.04 14.24
CA ASP A 214 19.04 11.46 14.11
C ASP A 214 18.85 12.25 15.43
N GLY A 215 18.33 11.61 16.48
CA GLY A 215 18.15 12.17 17.82
C GLY A 215 16.74 12.70 18.12
N ASN A 216 15.79 12.60 17.19
CA ASN A 216 14.43 13.12 17.38
C ASN A 216 13.66 12.29 18.42
N GLN A 217 13.10 12.93 19.45
CA GLN A 217 12.51 12.23 20.59
C GLN A 217 10.98 12.11 20.53
N THR A 218 10.52 10.90 20.83
CA THR A 218 9.12 10.56 21.12
C THR A 218 9.02 10.10 22.57
N ILE A 219 8.00 10.57 23.29
CA ILE A 219 7.72 10.13 24.66
C ILE A 219 6.26 9.67 24.72
N GLU A 220 6.05 8.41 25.08
CA GLU A 220 4.72 7.81 25.29
C GLU A 220 4.49 7.63 26.79
N PHE A 221 3.36 8.11 27.30
CA PHE A 221 2.95 7.94 28.70
C PHE A 221 1.73 7.03 28.80
N LYS A 222 1.77 6.05 29.71
CA LYS A 222 0.71 5.06 29.91
C LYS A 222 0.22 5.02 31.35
N ASN A 223 -1.09 4.83 31.52
CA ASN A 223 -1.69 4.59 32.85
C ASN A 223 -1.42 3.15 33.32
N SER A 224 -1.91 2.80 34.51
CA SER A 224 -1.77 1.47 35.12
C SER A 224 -2.44 0.33 34.35
N GLN A 225 -3.39 0.63 33.46
CA GLN A 225 -4.03 -0.34 32.56
C GLN A 225 -3.24 -0.55 31.24
N GLY A 226 -2.24 0.28 30.97
CA GLY A 226 -1.46 0.25 29.72
C GLY A 226 -2.07 1.08 28.58
N GLN A 227 -3.16 1.81 28.80
CA GLN A 227 -3.69 2.79 27.85
C GLN A 227 -2.71 3.95 27.70
N ALA A 228 -2.44 4.41 26.47
CA ALA A 228 -1.64 5.59 26.22
C ALA A 228 -2.46 6.86 26.49
N VAL A 229 -2.05 7.68 27.46
CA VAL A 229 -2.76 8.92 27.84
C VAL A 229 -2.16 10.16 27.16
N LEU A 230 -0.87 10.11 26.81
CA LEU A 230 -0.16 11.15 26.06
C LEU A 230 0.88 10.51 25.14
N VAL A 231 0.87 10.90 23.86
CA VAL A 231 2.01 10.76 22.94
C VAL A 231 2.58 12.15 22.68
N ARG A 232 3.79 12.39 23.19
CA ARG A 232 4.56 13.63 23.06
C ARG A 232 5.66 13.48 22.02
N LYS A 233 5.90 14.54 21.25
CA LYS A 233 7.04 14.68 20.34
C LYS A 233 7.80 15.95 20.72
N VAL A 234 9.10 15.81 20.98
CA VAL A 234 9.94 16.92 21.46
C VAL A 234 10.37 17.77 20.27
N LEU A 235 10.11 19.08 20.32
CA LEU A 235 10.53 20.05 19.29
C LEU A 235 11.81 20.78 19.73
N SER A 236 11.86 21.16 21.00
CA SER A 236 13.00 21.87 21.58
C SER A 236 13.12 21.57 23.08
N ALA A 237 14.03 22.24 23.78
CA ALA A 237 14.11 22.16 25.24
C ALA A 237 12.86 22.72 25.96
N THR A 238 12.02 23.50 25.28
CA THR A 238 10.85 24.18 25.85
C THR A 238 9.53 23.87 25.15
N GLU A 239 9.55 23.25 23.97
CA GLU A 239 8.37 23.06 23.11
C GLU A 239 8.15 21.59 22.73
N ASN A 240 6.89 21.18 22.74
CA ASN A 240 6.45 19.80 22.49
C ASN A 240 5.14 19.78 21.70
N ALA A 241 5.01 18.85 20.76
CA ALA A 241 3.74 18.51 20.13
C ALA A 241 3.09 17.33 20.88
N ASP A 242 2.12 17.64 21.75
CA ASP A 242 1.43 16.69 22.63
C ASP A 242 0.08 16.22 22.04
N THR A 243 -0.14 14.91 21.92
CA THR A 243 -1.44 14.33 21.59
C THR A 243 -1.99 13.56 22.80
N TYR A 244 -3.05 14.07 23.42
CA TYR A 244 -3.69 13.45 24.58
C TYR A 244 -4.88 12.59 24.17
N TYR A 245 -5.05 11.48 24.87
CA TYR A 245 -6.17 10.54 24.72
C TYR A 245 -6.97 10.57 26.02
N VAL A 246 -8.24 10.98 25.93
CA VAL A 246 -9.12 11.18 27.09
C VAL A 246 -10.10 10.03 27.17
N TYR A 247 -9.85 9.15 28.14
CA TYR A 247 -10.76 8.05 28.47
C TYR A 247 -11.81 8.53 29.48
N ASN A 248 -13.01 7.95 29.40
CA ASN A 248 -14.08 8.21 30.36
C ASN A 248 -14.07 7.21 31.53
N GLU A 249 -15.04 7.36 32.44
CA GLU A 249 -15.21 6.53 33.64
C GLU A 249 -15.57 5.06 33.36
N TYR A 250 -15.72 4.68 32.07
CA TYR A 250 -15.99 3.34 31.57
C TYR A 250 -14.85 2.82 30.67
N ASP A 251 -13.66 3.42 30.76
CA ASP A 251 -12.46 3.12 29.96
C ASP A 251 -12.63 3.29 28.43
N GLN A 252 -13.69 3.98 27.97
CA GLN A 252 -13.95 4.29 26.56
C GLN A 252 -13.22 5.56 26.14
N LEU A 253 -12.69 5.61 24.90
CA LEU A 253 -12.01 6.79 24.38
C LEU A 253 -13.01 7.89 24.00
N ALA A 254 -13.26 8.85 24.89
CA ALA A 254 -14.20 9.95 24.65
C ALA A 254 -13.67 11.03 23.70
N TYR A 255 -12.39 11.40 23.85
CA TYR A 255 -11.75 12.43 23.02
C TYR A 255 -10.30 12.09 22.66
N VAL A 256 -9.85 12.62 21.53
CA VAL A 256 -8.42 12.82 21.25
C VAL A 256 -8.16 14.30 21.00
N ILE A 257 -7.22 14.86 21.74
CA ILE A 257 -6.85 16.28 21.76
C ILE A 257 -5.48 16.42 21.05
N PRO A 258 -5.43 16.95 19.82
CA PRO A 258 -4.17 17.12 19.08
C PRO A 258 -3.32 18.29 19.59
N PRO A 259 -2.05 18.41 19.14
CA PRO A 259 -1.10 19.39 19.65
C PRO A 259 -1.58 20.85 19.72
N ALA A 260 -2.24 21.37 18.68
CA ALA A 260 -2.74 22.74 18.69
C ALA A 260 -3.88 22.97 19.69
N ALA A 261 -4.66 21.93 20.03
CA ALA A 261 -5.67 21.99 21.08
C ALA A 261 -5.04 21.80 22.48
N ALA A 262 -4.00 20.97 22.60
CA ALA A 262 -3.34 20.66 23.86
C ALA A 262 -2.66 21.88 24.52
N ILE A 263 -2.34 22.93 23.77
CA ILE A 263 -1.71 24.17 24.28
C ILE A 263 -2.72 25.26 24.72
N VAL A 264 -4.01 25.13 24.38
CA VAL A 264 -5.06 26.10 24.76
C VAL A 264 -5.98 25.57 25.87
N SER A 265 -6.90 26.41 26.34
CA SER A 265 -8.04 25.95 27.14
C SER A 265 -9.01 25.17 26.24
N ILE A 266 -9.56 24.05 26.73
CA ILE A 266 -10.52 23.26 25.96
C ILE A 266 -11.93 23.78 26.25
N ASP A 267 -12.58 24.30 25.22
CA ASP A 267 -14.01 24.64 25.21
C ASP A 267 -14.74 23.89 24.07
N ALA A 268 -16.03 24.13 23.90
CA ALA A 268 -16.82 23.51 22.84
C ALA A 268 -16.34 23.89 21.42
N THR A 269 -15.81 25.11 21.23
CA THR A 269 -15.28 25.59 19.95
C THR A 269 -13.96 24.91 19.61
N VAL A 270 -13.09 24.70 20.59
CA VAL A 270 -11.83 23.95 20.44
C VAL A 270 -12.11 22.46 20.19
N LEU A 271 -13.07 21.87 20.91
CA LEU A 271 -13.51 20.50 20.68
C LEU A 271 -14.04 20.31 19.24
N ASP A 272 -14.86 21.24 18.75
CA ASP A 272 -15.49 21.14 17.42
C ASP A 272 -14.54 21.41 16.25
N ASN A 273 -13.53 22.26 16.43
CA ASN A 273 -12.63 22.67 15.34
C ASN A 273 -11.30 21.91 15.31
N LEU A 274 -10.84 21.38 16.44
CA LEU A 274 -9.51 20.77 16.58
C LEU A 274 -9.50 19.35 17.15
N CYS A 275 -10.54 18.88 17.85
CA CYS A 275 -10.51 17.57 18.54
C CYS A 275 -11.35 16.50 17.85
N TYR A 276 -11.02 15.23 18.13
CA TYR A 276 -11.84 14.08 17.77
C TYR A 276 -12.79 13.78 18.94
N GLN A 277 -14.06 13.52 18.65
CA GLN A 277 -15.10 13.29 19.68
C GLN A 277 -15.87 12.00 19.39
N TYR A 278 -16.15 11.22 20.43
CA TYR A 278 -16.75 9.89 20.34
C TYR A 278 -17.89 9.70 21.34
N LYS A 279 -18.95 8.97 20.95
CA LYS A 279 -20.06 8.59 21.82
C LYS A 279 -20.49 7.15 21.63
N TYR A 280 -20.73 6.47 22.74
CA TYR A 280 -20.99 5.03 22.79
C TYR A 280 -22.43 4.74 23.23
N ASP A 281 -23.00 3.63 22.78
CA ASP A 281 -24.28 3.14 23.32
C ASP A 281 -24.10 2.30 24.60
N SER A 282 -25.21 1.83 25.18
CA SER A 282 -25.21 0.97 26.38
C SER A 282 -24.59 -0.43 26.15
N ARG A 283 -24.05 -0.70 24.96
CA ARG A 283 -23.30 -1.92 24.62
C ARG A 283 -21.86 -1.62 24.21
N TYR A 284 -21.34 -0.44 24.56
CA TYR A 284 -19.96 -0.01 24.31
C TYR A 284 -19.63 0.06 22.81
N ARG A 285 -20.64 0.26 21.94
CA ARG A 285 -20.45 0.42 20.50
C ARG A 285 -20.42 1.90 20.15
N LEU A 286 -19.43 2.33 19.36
CA LEU A 286 -19.34 3.70 18.85
C LEU A 286 -20.53 4.01 17.93
N VAL A 287 -21.41 4.94 18.32
CA VAL A 287 -22.66 5.22 17.58
C VAL A 287 -22.79 6.65 17.07
N GLU A 288 -22.00 7.59 17.61
CA GLU A 288 -21.82 8.92 17.02
C GLU A 288 -20.33 9.32 17.12
N LYS A 289 -19.78 9.93 16.07
CA LYS A 289 -18.43 10.50 16.10
C LYS A 289 -18.34 11.84 15.39
N LYS A 290 -17.36 12.66 15.73
CA LYS A 290 -17.05 13.94 15.09
C LYS A 290 -15.55 14.08 14.86
N LEU A 291 -15.18 14.52 13.67
CA LEU A 291 -13.79 14.83 13.31
C LEU A 291 -13.50 16.33 13.45
N PRO A 292 -12.23 16.74 13.66
CA PRO A 292 -11.86 18.14 13.78
C PRO A 292 -12.39 19.00 12.61
N GLY A 293 -13.33 19.89 12.90
CA GLY A 293 -13.90 20.82 11.93
C GLY A 293 -14.96 20.24 10.98
N LYS A 294 -15.45 19.02 11.23
CA LYS A 294 -16.56 18.35 10.51
C LYS A 294 -17.80 18.24 11.40
N GLY A 295 -18.99 18.09 10.83
CA GLY A 295 -20.21 17.71 11.55
C GLY A 295 -20.22 16.26 12.10
N TRP A 296 -21.28 15.92 12.83
CA TRP A 296 -21.46 14.58 13.42
C TRP A 296 -21.79 13.51 12.37
N GLU A 297 -21.20 12.33 12.53
CA GLU A 297 -21.50 11.09 11.81
C GLU A 297 -22.21 10.11 12.75
N PHE A 298 -23.21 9.40 12.22
CA PHE A 298 -24.14 8.56 12.99
C PHE A 298 -24.14 7.11 12.47
N MET A 299 -24.16 6.15 13.40
CA MET A 299 -24.17 4.72 13.11
C MET A 299 -25.39 4.02 13.72
N VAL A 300 -25.88 2.99 13.03
CA VAL A 300 -26.92 2.07 13.52
C VAL A 300 -26.48 0.64 13.26
N TYR A 301 -26.63 -0.21 14.29
CA TYR A 301 -26.18 -1.59 14.28
C TYR A 301 -27.35 -2.56 14.47
N ASP A 302 -27.32 -3.73 13.85
CA ASP A 302 -28.32 -4.79 14.10
C ASP A 302 -28.01 -5.66 15.33
N LYS A 303 -28.80 -6.72 15.52
CA LYS A 303 -28.70 -7.66 16.65
C LYS A 303 -27.49 -8.61 16.59
N GLN A 304 -26.83 -8.72 15.43
CA GLN A 304 -25.53 -9.39 15.27
C GLN A 304 -24.35 -8.39 15.45
N ASP A 305 -24.64 -7.18 15.96
CA ASP A 305 -23.71 -6.05 16.12
C ASP A 305 -23.12 -5.54 14.81
N ARG A 306 -23.87 -5.68 13.72
CA ARG A 306 -23.42 -5.37 12.35
C ARG A 306 -23.83 -3.96 11.97
N LEU A 307 -22.87 -3.16 11.49
CA LEU A 307 -23.15 -1.79 11.03
C LEU A 307 -24.04 -1.88 9.78
N ILE A 308 -25.26 -1.35 9.84
CA ILE A 308 -26.26 -1.50 8.76
C ILE A 308 -26.71 -0.17 8.17
N LEU A 309 -26.55 0.94 8.91
CA LEU A 309 -26.79 2.30 8.41
C LEU A 309 -25.66 3.23 8.84
N THR A 310 -25.29 4.13 7.93
CA THR A 310 -24.44 5.30 8.21
C THR A 310 -25.08 6.57 7.66
N GLN A 311 -24.83 7.69 8.33
CA GLN A 311 -25.28 9.02 7.92
C GLN A 311 -24.28 10.05 8.40
N ASP A 312 -23.81 10.92 7.51
CA ASP A 312 -23.02 12.10 7.86
C ASP A 312 -23.89 13.36 7.99
N ALA A 313 -23.25 14.50 8.19
CA ALA A 313 -23.95 15.78 8.35
C ALA A 313 -24.72 16.18 7.08
N VAL A 314 -24.18 15.95 5.89
CA VAL A 314 -24.74 16.40 4.61
C VAL A 314 -25.91 15.51 4.20
N LEU A 315 -25.77 14.19 4.27
CA LEU A 315 -26.83 13.21 4.03
C LEU A 315 -28.05 13.42 4.94
N ARG A 316 -27.82 13.90 6.16
CA ARG A 316 -28.85 14.22 7.15
C ARG A 316 -29.56 15.55 6.86
N THR A 317 -28.80 16.60 6.53
CA THR A 317 -29.32 17.97 6.50
C THR A 317 -29.77 18.42 5.11
N THR A 318 -29.22 17.85 4.04
CA THR A 318 -29.26 18.42 2.69
C THR A 318 -29.68 17.41 1.62
N THR A 319 -30.42 17.91 0.62
CA THR A 319 -30.77 17.13 -0.58
C THR A 319 -29.51 16.94 -1.43
N ASN A 320 -28.97 15.73 -1.38
CA ASN A 320 -27.75 15.29 -2.08
C ASN A 320 -28.10 14.64 -3.45
N THR A 321 -27.11 14.01 -4.12
CA THR A 321 -27.26 13.33 -5.42
C THR A 321 -28.46 12.38 -5.52
N PHE A 322 -28.92 11.79 -4.41
CA PHE A 322 -30.09 10.92 -4.43
C PHE A 322 -31.44 11.65 -4.55
N ASN A 323 -31.45 12.99 -4.55
CA ASN A 323 -32.61 13.88 -4.49
C ASN A 323 -33.46 13.72 -3.22
N ALA A 324 -32.86 13.26 -2.12
CA ALA A 324 -33.49 13.18 -0.80
C ALA A 324 -32.46 13.20 0.34
N LYS A 325 -32.93 13.41 1.57
CA LYS A 325 -32.16 13.25 2.82
C LYS A 325 -32.32 11.81 3.33
N GLY A 326 -31.28 11.22 3.92
CA GLY A 326 -31.34 9.80 4.24
C GLY A 326 -30.10 9.18 4.88
N TRP A 327 -30.04 7.86 4.76
CA TRP A 327 -28.99 7.00 5.30
C TRP A 327 -28.38 6.17 4.17
N LEU A 328 -27.07 5.99 4.16
CA LEU A 328 -26.48 4.86 3.44
C LEU A 328 -26.81 3.58 4.21
N PHE A 329 -27.03 2.47 3.49
CA PHE A 329 -27.29 1.17 4.10
C PHE A 329 -26.43 0.08 3.47
N THR A 330 -26.25 -1.01 4.21
CA THR A 330 -25.57 -2.21 3.73
C THR A 330 -26.31 -3.46 4.20
N LYS A 331 -26.51 -4.43 3.30
CA LYS A 331 -27.25 -5.68 3.53
C LYS A 331 -26.32 -6.88 3.55
N TYR A 332 -26.73 -7.90 4.31
CA TYR A 332 -25.93 -9.08 4.59
C TYR A 332 -26.67 -10.37 4.32
N ASP A 333 -25.94 -11.39 3.83
CA ASP A 333 -26.43 -12.77 3.91
C ASP A 333 -26.24 -13.37 5.31
N ARG A 334 -26.78 -14.58 5.50
CA ARG A 334 -26.69 -15.38 6.73
C ARG A 334 -25.27 -15.71 7.21
N PHE A 335 -24.24 -15.47 6.40
CA PHE A 335 -22.84 -15.64 6.79
C PHE A 335 -22.19 -14.29 7.17
N ASP A 336 -22.95 -13.18 7.10
CA ASP A 336 -22.58 -11.75 7.24
C ASP A 336 -22.02 -11.06 5.97
N ARG A 337 -22.21 -11.62 4.76
CA ARG A 337 -21.52 -11.18 3.52
C ARG A 337 -22.24 -10.00 2.88
N ILE A 338 -21.53 -8.92 2.54
CA ILE A 338 -22.10 -7.72 1.89
C ILE A 338 -22.76 -8.14 0.57
N VAL A 339 -24.09 -8.30 0.55
CA VAL A 339 -24.82 -8.73 -0.67
C VAL A 339 -25.27 -7.55 -1.52
N TYR A 340 -25.64 -6.43 -0.91
CA TYR A 340 -25.85 -5.16 -1.62
C TYR A 340 -25.75 -3.95 -0.68
N THR A 341 -25.41 -2.80 -1.24
CA THR A 341 -25.39 -1.48 -0.58
C THR A 341 -26.41 -0.55 -1.24
N GLY A 342 -26.72 0.57 -0.60
CA GLY A 342 -27.61 1.56 -1.19
C GLY A 342 -27.88 2.78 -0.33
N PHE A 343 -28.84 3.59 -0.76
CA PHE A 343 -29.36 4.74 -0.04
C PHE A 343 -30.84 4.57 0.33
N PHE A 344 -31.16 4.87 1.58
CA PHE A 344 -32.49 4.82 2.17
C PHE A 344 -32.98 6.23 2.47
N SER A 345 -33.97 6.69 1.69
CA SER A 345 -34.58 8.02 1.85
C SER A 345 -35.43 8.07 3.12
N ASN A 346 -34.84 8.49 4.24
CA ASN A 346 -35.51 8.57 5.53
C ASN A 346 -34.85 9.60 6.47
N THR A 347 -35.66 10.53 6.99
CA THR A 347 -35.21 11.65 7.86
C THR A 347 -35.24 11.32 9.36
N ALA A 348 -35.62 10.10 9.76
CA ALA A 348 -35.69 9.71 11.16
C ALA A 348 -34.31 9.67 11.83
N THR A 349 -34.29 9.93 13.14
CA THR A 349 -33.07 10.00 13.95
C THR A 349 -32.41 8.64 14.15
N ARG A 350 -31.11 8.66 14.48
CA ARG A 350 -30.30 7.47 14.82
C ARG A 350 -31.01 6.55 15.81
N VAL A 351 -31.57 7.10 16.89
CA VAL A 351 -32.27 6.33 17.93
C VAL A 351 -33.61 5.75 17.45
N ALA A 352 -34.32 6.43 16.55
CA ALA A 352 -35.53 5.89 15.93
C ALA A 352 -35.20 4.72 14.97
N MET A 353 -34.16 4.86 14.15
CA MET A 353 -33.67 3.79 13.28
C MET A 353 -33.16 2.59 14.07
N GLN A 354 -32.36 2.80 15.12
CA GLN A 354 -31.91 1.74 16.03
C GLN A 354 -33.08 1.03 16.72
N THR A 355 -34.15 1.76 17.07
CA THR A 355 -35.36 1.18 17.67
C THR A 355 -36.17 0.37 16.63
N ALA A 356 -36.31 0.85 15.40
CA ALA A 356 -36.99 0.12 14.32
C ALA A 356 -36.29 -1.21 14.00
N VAL A 357 -34.96 -1.21 13.93
CA VAL A 357 -34.13 -2.41 13.73
C VAL A 357 -34.25 -3.38 14.91
N ASN A 358 -34.16 -2.88 16.14
CA ASN A 358 -34.32 -3.70 17.35
C ASN A 358 -35.71 -4.37 17.42
N ASN A 359 -36.75 -3.68 16.94
CA ASN A 359 -38.13 -4.18 16.93
C ASN A 359 -38.47 -5.05 15.70
N MET A 360 -37.52 -5.33 14.81
CA MET A 360 -37.74 -6.20 13.66
C MET A 360 -37.93 -7.66 14.10
N VAL A 361 -39.14 -8.20 13.86
CA VAL A 361 -39.52 -9.58 14.21
C VAL A 361 -39.54 -10.50 12.98
N SER A 362 -40.11 -10.05 11.84
CA SER A 362 -40.27 -10.84 10.61
C SER A 362 -38.96 -11.32 9.99
N ASN A 363 -37.86 -10.63 10.27
CA ASN A 363 -36.49 -11.06 9.96
C ASN A 363 -35.57 -10.67 11.13
N ALA A 364 -35.74 -11.34 12.27
CA ALA A 364 -35.03 -10.99 13.50
C ALA A 364 -33.49 -11.09 13.40
N ALA A 365 -32.96 -11.86 12.44
CA ALA A 365 -31.53 -11.94 12.13
C ALA A 365 -31.06 -10.90 11.10
N ASN A 366 -31.97 -10.10 10.54
CA ASN A 366 -31.67 -9.02 9.60
C ASN A 366 -30.85 -9.48 8.37
N ASN A 367 -31.13 -10.67 7.85
CA ASN A 367 -30.37 -11.30 6.76
C ASN A 367 -31.19 -11.41 5.47
N GLU A 368 -30.57 -11.12 4.34
CA GLU A 368 -31.10 -11.42 3.02
C GLU A 368 -30.69 -12.83 2.57
N ASN A 369 -31.54 -13.49 1.80
CA ASN A 369 -31.29 -14.81 1.24
C ASN A 369 -31.21 -14.73 -0.29
N ARG A 370 -30.42 -15.63 -0.89
CA ARG A 370 -30.40 -15.82 -2.35
C ARG A 370 -31.80 -16.20 -2.84
N THR A 371 -32.27 -15.60 -3.93
CA THR A 371 -33.46 -16.07 -4.62
C THR A 371 -33.30 -15.93 -6.13
N ASP A 372 -33.41 -17.06 -6.83
CA ASP A 372 -33.33 -17.16 -8.28
C ASP A 372 -34.71 -17.15 -8.95
N THR A 373 -35.78 -17.36 -8.17
CA THR A 373 -37.18 -17.45 -8.63
C THR A 373 -38.03 -16.24 -8.29
N THR A 374 -37.65 -15.45 -7.27
CA THR A 374 -38.38 -14.25 -6.83
C THR A 374 -37.45 -13.03 -6.63
N PRO A 375 -36.62 -12.66 -7.63
CA PRO A 375 -35.82 -11.44 -7.54
C PRO A 375 -36.70 -10.18 -7.49
N PHE A 376 -36.13 -9.06 -7.04
CA PHE A 376 -36.76 -7.73 -7.20
C PHE A 376 -35.97 -6.86 -8.17
N SER A 377 -36.66 -6.03 -8.95
CA SER A 377 -36.03 -5.11 -9.90
C SER A 377 -35.87 -3.72 -9.31
N THR A 378 -34.79 -3.04 -9.70
CA THR A 378 -34.65 -1.58 -9.62
C THR A 378 -34.76 -0.96 -11.02
N GLN A 379 -34.40 0.31 -11.18
CA GLN A 379 -34.30 0.95 -12.50
C GLN A 379 -33.05 0.48 -13.27
N GLU A 380 -32.03 0.00 -12.55
CA GLU A 380 -30.67 -0.25 -13.04
C GLU A 380 -30.31 -1.75 -13.08
N ALA A 381 -30.88 -2.58 -12.20
CA ALA A 381 -30.52 -4.00 -12.08
C ALA A 381 -31.69 -4.89 -11.58
N ILE A 382 -31.59 -6.20 -11.88
CA ILE A 382 -32.38 -7.24 -11.22
C ILE A 382 -31.56 -7.78 -10.04
N VAL A 383 -32.13 -7.70 -8.84
CA VAL A 383 -31.50 -8.09 -7.58
C VAL A 383 -31.98 -9.49 -7.18
N TYR A 384 -31.10 -10.48 -7.32
CA TYR A 384 -31.37 -11.90 -7.01
C TYR A 384 -31.14 -12.24 -5.52
N TYR A 385 -31.64 -11.35 -4.66
CA TYR A 385 -31.69 -11.50 -3.21
C TYR A 385 -33.07 -11.07 -2.70
N THR A 386 -33.44 -11.50 -1.50
CA THR A 386 -34.63 -10.98 -0.82
C THR A 386 -34.49 -9.48 -0.51
N LYS A 387 -35.64 -8.87 -0.16
CA LYS A 387 -35.75 -7.48 0.29
C LYS A 387 -36.32 -7.42 1.72
N ASN A 388 -35.87 -8.35 2.56
CA ASN A 388 -36.46 -8.73 3.84
C ASN A 388 -35.68 -8.23 5.06
N ALA A 389 -34.44 -7.76 4.91
CA ALA A 389 -33.66 -7.13 5.98
C ALA A 389 -33.95 -5.62 6.05
N PHE A 390 -33.68 -4.97 7.18
CA PHE A 390 -33.85 -3.53 7.31
C PHE A 390 -32.79 -2.76 6.47
N PRO A 391 -33.14 -1.65 5.80
CA PRO A 391 -34.50 -1.17 5.53
C PRO A 391 -35.19 -1.98 4.41
N THR A 392 -36.53 -2.06 4.48
CA THR A 392 -37.38 -2.79 3.51
C THR A 392 -38.13 -1.86 2.54
N GLY A 393 -38.17 -0.55 2.83
CA GLY A 393 -38.96 0.47 2.13
C GLY A 393 -38.35 0.96 0.81
N SER A 394 -38.45 2.26 0.53
CA SER A 394 -37.86 2.87 -0.67
C SER A 394 -36.34 2.91 -0.56
N MET A 395 -35.65 2.25 -1.50
CA MET A 395 -34.18 2.13 -1.52
C MET A 395 -33.68 2.36 -2.94
N LYS A 396 -32.60 3.13 -3.10
CA LYS A 396 -31.74 3.11 -4.29
C LYS A 396 -30.58 2.14 -4.04
N ILE A 397 -30.20 1.34 -5.03
CA ILE A 397 -29.07 0.39 -4.91
C ILE A 397 -27.80 1.06 -5.43
N LEU A 398 -26.66 0.71 -4.84
CA LEU A 398 -25.34 1.26 -5.17
C LEU A 398 -24.36 0.17 -5.62
N THR A 399 -24.29 -0.93 -4.88
CA THR A 399 -23.55 -2.14 -5.28
C THR A 399 -24.34 -3.40 -4.99
N ILE A 400 -24.08 -4.47 -5.72
CA ILE A 400 -24.58 -5.83 -5.47
C ILE A 400 -23.41 -6.80 -5.62
N ASN A 401 -23.23 -7.75 -4.71
CA ASN A 401 -22.22 -8.80 -4.81
C ASN A 401 -22.90 -10.17 -4.81
N TYR A 402 -22.48 -11.04 -5.73
CA TYR A 402 -23.00 -12.38 -5.89
C TYR A 402 -21.93 -13.42 -5.60
N TYR A 403 -22.33 -14.43 -4.82
CA TYR A 403 -21.46 -15.45 -4.26
C TYR A 403 -22.03 -16.84 -4.52
N ASP A 404 -21.15 -17.84 -4.53
CA ASP A 404 -21.45 -19.28 -4.56
C ASP A 404 -22.04 -19.80 -5.89
N THR A 405 -23.03 -19.13 -6.50
CA THR A 405 -23.57 -19.39 -7.86
C THR A 405 -23.63 -18.10 -8.71
N TYR A 406 -23.60 -18.24 -10.05
CA TYR A 406 -23.83 -17.11 -10.96
C TYR A 406 -25.35 -16.84 -11.09
N PRO A 407 -25.80 -15.58 -11.21
CA PRO A 407 -27.24 -15.32 -11.34
C PRO A 407 -27.83 -15.74 -12.69
N PRO A 408 -29.11 -16.18 -12.71
CA PRO A 408 -29.82 -16.58 -13.92
C PRO A 408 -29.73 -15.53 -15.03
N GLY A 409 -29.37 -15.95 -16.24
CA GLY A 409 -29.38 -15.11 -17.44
C GLY A 409 -28.24 -14.07 -17.56
N MET A 410 -27.40 -13.88 -16.54
CA MET A 410 -26.29 -12.92 -16.59
C MET A 410 -25.08 -13.43 -17.39
N VAL A 411 -24.71 -14.70 -17.17
CA VAL A 411 -23.65 -15.38 -17.92
C VAL A 411 -24.32 -16.32 -18.92
N SER A 412 -24.17 -16.04 -20.21
CA SER A 412 -24.79 -16.82 -21.29
C SER A 412 -24.16 -18.20 -21.47
N VAL A 413 -22.83 -18.30 -21.32
CA VAL A 413 -22.05 -19.54 -21.31
C VAL A 413 -20.90 -19.37 -20.31
N ILE A 414 -20.75 -20.31 -19.37
CA ILE A 414 -19.54 -20.41 -18.53
C ILE A 414 -18.47 -21.17 -19.33
N PRO A 415 -17.24 -20.63 -19.52
CA PRO A 415 -16.19 -21.36 -20.23
C PRO A 415 -15.83 -22.67 -19.52
N VAL A 416 -15.59 -23.74 -20.28
CA VAL A 416 -15.13 -25.04 -19.72
C VAL A 416 -13.64 -24.99 -19.33
N SER A 417 -12.87 -24.19 -20.05
CA SER A 417 -11.45 -23.93 -19.81
C SER A 417 -11.06 -22.53 -20.30
N ILE A 418 -10.08 -21.92 -19.64
CA ILE A 418 -9.45 -20.64 -20.02
C ILE A 418 -7.94 -20.87 -20.05
N LEU A 419 -7.31 -20.63 -21.20
CA LEU A 419 -5.87 -20.90 -21.44
C LEU A 419 -5.47 -22.31 -20.97
N ASP A 420 -6.18 -23.33 -21.47
CA ASP A 420 -6.10 -24.76 -21.13
C ASP A 420 -6.32 -25.15 -19.65
N GLN A 421 -6.46 -24.19 -18.74
CA GLN A 421 -6.82 -24.43 -17.34
C GLN A 421 -8.33 -24.70 -17.23
N LYS A 422 -8.71 -25.79 -16.57
CA LYS A 422 -10.12 -26.13 -16.35
C LYS A 422 -10.77 -25.15 -15.38
N VAL A 423 -11.90 -24.57 -15.79
CA VAL A 423 -12.72 -23.70 -14.96
C VAL A 423 -13.44 -24.53 -13.87
N LEU A 424 -13.55 -23.95 -12.69
CA LEU A 424 -14.24 -24.51 -11.54
C LEU A 424 -15.75 -24.37 -11.71
N LYS A 425 -16.43 -25.52 -11.73
CA LYS A 425 -17.89 -25.61 -11.84
C LYS A 425 -18.62 -25.03 -10.63
N GLN A 426 -19.89 -24.67 -10.83
CA GLN A 426 -20.77 -24.22 -9.74
C GLN A 426 -21.48 -25.41 -9.04
N PRO A 427 -22.00 -25.21 -7.80
CA PRO A 427 -22.80 -26.21 -7.10
C PRO A 427 -23.91 -26.81 -7.97
N GLY A 428 -24.09 -28.13 -7.86
CA GLY A 428 -25.07 -28.90 -8.66
C GLY A 428 -24.48 -29.57 -9.91
N GLU A 429 -23.36 -29.09 -10.48
CA GLU A 429 -22.84 -29.58 -11.76
C GLU A 429 -21.93 -30.83 -11.67
N GLY A 430 -22.11 -31.64 -10.62
CA GLY A 430 -21.49 -32.97 -10.49
C GLY A 430 -20.03 -33.01 -10.00
N THR A 431 -19.54 -31.98 -9.30
CA THR A 431 -18.14 -31.92 -8.82
C THR A 431 -18.01 -31.67 -7.31
N VAL A 432 -17.10 -32.42 -6.67
CA VAL A 432 -16.75 -32.28 -5.24
C VAL A 432 -16.12 -30.91 -4.95
N LYS A 433 -15.27 -30.42 -5.85
CA LYS A 433 -14.80 -29.02 -5.85
C LYS A 433 -15.78 -28.17 -6.67
N ASN A 434 -16.24 -27.06 -6.11
CA ASN A 434 -17.11 -26.10 -6.77
C ASN A 434 -16.94 -24.68 -6.18
N THR A 435 -17.63 -23.70 -6.76
CA THR A 435 -17.54 -22.27 -6.43
C THR A 435 -18.17 -21.83 -5.10
N ASN A 436 -18.69 -22.74 -4.26
CA ASN A 436 -19.11 -22.40 -2.90
C ASN A 436 -17.98 -21.66 -2.16
N GLY A 437 -18.29 -20.51 -1.55
CA GLY A 437 -17.31 -19.66 -0.89
C GLY A 437 -16.64 -18.61 -1.77
N LEU A 438 -16.80 -18.62 -3.10
CA LEU A 438 -16.12 -17.70 -4.04
C LEU A 438 -16.96 -16.47 -4.44
N ALA A 439 -16.34 -15.44 -5.01
CA ALA A 439 -17.01 -14.20 -5.45
C ALA A 439 -17.17 -14.20 -6.97
N LEU A 440 -18.38 -14.37 -7.46
CA LEU A 440 -18.64 -14.78 -8.84
C LEU A 440 -19.12 -13.65 -9.74
N ALA A 441 -19.90 -12.71 -9.21
CA ALA A 441 -20.33 -11.53 -9.94
C ALA A 441 -20.54 -10.31 -9.04
N SER A 442 -20.51 -9.10 -9.61
CA SER A 442 -20.92 -7.87 -8.93
C SER A 442 -21.57 -6.87 -9.88
N TYR A 443 -22.45 -6.03 -9.35
CA TYR A 443 -22.98 -4.84 -10.00
C TYR A 443 -22.50 -3.61 -9.23
N ILE A 444 -22.06 -2.59 -9.95
CA ILE A 444 -21.64 -1.31 -9.38
C ILE A 444 -22.36 -0.22 -10.17
N ILE A 445 -23.28 0.48 -9.51
CA ILE A 445 -24.16 1.49 -10.13
C ILE A 445 -23.39 2.80 -10.30
N ASN A 446 -23.69 3.55 -11.35
CA ASN A 446 -23.16 4.90 -11.57
C ASN A 446 -23.86 5.92 -10.65
N ILE A 447 -23.15 6.96 -10.21
CA ILE A 447 -23.65 7.90 -9.19
C ILE A 447 -24.43 9.07 -9.81
N GLU A 448 -23.86 9.73 -10.82
CA GLU A 448 -24.44 10.95 -11.41
C GLU A 448 -25.39 10.68 -12.58
N GLU A 449 -25.25 9.54 -13.27
CA GLU A 449 -26.05 9.14 -14.44
C GLU A 449 -26.59 7.71 -14.27
N VAL A 450 -27.69 7.37 -14.96
CA VAL A 450 -28.25 6.00 -14.92
C VAL A 450 -27.37 5.05 -15.72
N GLY A 451 -26.70 4.13 -15.03
CA GLY A 451 -25.86 3.08 -15.63
C GLY A 451 -25.29 2.14 -14.57
N ALA A 452 -24.70 1.03 -15.02
CA ALA A 452 -24.02 0.08 -14.13
C ALA A 452 -22.85 -0.60 -14.84
N ALA A 453 -21.78 -0.87 -14.09
CA ALA A 453 -20.78 -1.86 -14.46
C ALA A 453 -21.20 -3.24 -13.93
N THR A 454 -20.97 -4.30 -14.72
CA THR A 454 -21.25 -5.70 -14.33
C THR A 454 -19.97 -6.52 -14.43
N ASN A 455 -19.50 -7.07 -13.31
CA ASN A 455 -18.26 -7.85 -13.27
C ASN A 455 -18.54 -9.34 -13.01
N TYR A 456 -17.73 -10.22 -13.59
CA TYR A 456 -17.70 -11.68 -13.36
C TYR A 456 -16.27 -12.16 -13.11
N ASN A 457 -16.11 -13.21 -12.30
CA ASN A 457 -14.83 -13.91 -12.08
C ASN A 457 -14.95 -15.39 -12.39
N TRP A 458 -13.96 -15.98 -13.07
CA TRP A 458 -13.82 -17.41 -13.29
C TRP A 458 -12.58 -17.96 -12.58
N TYR A 459 -12.72 -19.14 -11.96
CA TYR A 459 -11.73 -19.72 -11.07
C TYR A 459 -11.20 -21.06 -11.59
N ASP A 460 -9.98 -21.43 -11.22
CA ASP A 460 -9.41 -22.76 -11.52
C ASP A 460 -9.72 -23.81 -10.44
N THR A 461 -9.33 -25.05 -10.68
CA THR A 461 -9.50 -26.17 -9.72
C THR A 461 -8.66 -26.05 -8.43
N LYS A 462 -7.84 -25.00 -8.27
CA LYS A 462 -7.16 -24.61 -7.02
C LYS A 462 -7.86 -23.45 -6.30
N GLY A 463 -8.75 -22.70 -6.96
CA GLY A 463 -9.42 -21.51 -6.42
C GLY A 463 -8.76 -20.18 -6.82
N ARG A 464 -7.84 -20.17 -7.79
CA ARG A 464 -7.21 -18.95 -8.34
C ARG A 464 -8.11 -18.34 -9.42
N VAL A 465 -8.20 -17.01 -9.50
CA VAL A 465 -8.91 -16.32 -10.61
C VAL A 465 -8.10 -16.50 -11.89
N ILE A 466 -8.64 -17.23 -12.87
CA ILE A 466 -8.04 -17.44 -14.20
C ILE A 466 -8.72 -16.65 -15.31
N GLY A 467 -9.82 -15.96 -14.99
CA GLY A 467 -10.30 -14.88 -15.84
C GLY A 467 -11.32 -13.98 -15.16
N THR A 468 -11.49 -12.79 -15.69
CA THR A 468 -12.46 -11.77 -15.25
C THR A 468 -13.15 -11.15 -16.46
N TYR A 469 -14.36 -10.65 -16.28
CA TYR A 469 -15.12 -9.95 -17.33
C TYR A 469 -15.84 -8.76 -16.70
N SER A 470 -15.61 -7.56 -17.22
CA SER A 470 -16.28 -6.30 -16.84
C SER A 470 -17.09 -5.83 -18.04
N MET A 471 -18.41 -5.73 -17.94
CA MET A 471 -19.23 -4.97 -18.89
C MET A 471 -19.38 -3.55 -18.38
N ASN A 472 -19.06 -2.57 -19.22
CA ASN A 472 -19.16 -1.15 -18.89
C ASN A 472 -20.58 -0.58 -19.19
N TYR A 473 -20.84 0.62 -18.69
CA TYR A 473 -22.15 1.30 -18.84
C TYR A 473 -22.48 1.72 -20.29
N LEU A 474 -21.50 1.75 -21.20
CA LEU A 474 -21.67 1.98 -22.64
C LEU A 474 -21.93 0.66 -23.40
N GLY A 475 -22.07 -0.45 -22.69
CA GLY A 475 -22.37 -1.78 -23.22
C GLY A 475 -21.18 -2.51 -23.86
N GLY A 476 -19.99 -1.90 -23.87
CA GLY A 476 -18.73 -2.58 -24.18
C GLY A 476 -18.23 -3.38 -22.99
N HIS A 477 -17.02 -3.93 -23.09
CA HIS A 477 -16.49 -4.81 -22.05
C HIS A 477 -14.96 -4.93 -22.07
N THR A 478 -14.44 -5.40 -20.94
CA THR A 478 -13.04 -5.82 -20.72
C THR A 478 -13.03 -7.25 -20.19
N THR A 479 -12.47 -8.20 -20.92
CA THR A 479 -12.19 -9.56 -20.44
C THR A 479 -10.70 -9.71 -20.16
N THR A 480 -10.30 -10.34 -19.07
CA THR A 480 -8.91 -10.74 -18.82
C THR A 480 -8.86 -12.25 -18.58
N GLU A 481 -7.86 -12.93 -19.16
CA GLU A 481 -7.62 -14.37 -19.08
C GLU A 481 -6.17 -14.61 -18.65
N THR A 482 -5.92 -15.43 -17.63
CA THR A 482 -4.58 -15.53 -17.00
C THR A 482 -4.14 -16.99 -16.84
N GLU A 483 -3.01 -17.35 -17.47
CA GLU A 483 -2.34 -18.65 -17.28
C GLU A 483 -1.33 -18.57 -16.14
N TYR A 484 -1.41 -19.51 -15.19
CA TYR A 484 -0.41 -19.64 -14.12
C TYR A 484 0.39 -20.94 -14.23
N ASP A 485 1.61 -20.93 -13.73
CA ASP A 485 2.38 -22.14 -13.49
C ASP A 485 1.85 -22.97 -12.29
N PHE A 486 2.60 -24.02 -11.91
CA PHE A 486 2.25 -24.86 -10.78
C PHE A 486 2.40 -24.16 -9.43
N GLY A 487 3.45 -23.33 -9.25
CA GLY A 487 3.71 -22.58 -8.02
C GLY A 487 2.76 -21.40 -7.78
N GLY A 488 2.29 -20.75 -8.84
CA GLY A 488 1.43 -19.56 -8.80
C GLY A 488 1.90 -18.37 -9.62
N ALA A 489 3.03 -18.44 -10.33
CA ALA A 489 3.51 -17.34 -11.17
C ALA A 489 2.69 -17.22 -12.47
N VAL A 490 2.44 -15.99 -12.93
CA VAL A 490 1.67 -15.71 -14.16
C VAL A 490 2.55 -15.92 -15.39
N LYS A 491 2.23 -16.87 -16.26
CA LYS A 491 2.96 -17.07 -17.53
C LYS A 491 2.49 -16.12 -18.63
N GLN A 492 1.17 -15.93 -18.72
CA GLN A 492 0.53 -15.20 -19.80
C GLN A 492 -0.75 -14.54 -19.28
N THR A 493 -0.99 -13.32 -19.72
CA THR A 493 -2.28 -12.64 -19.61
C THR A 493 -2.79 -12.30 -21.00
N ILE A 494 -4.08 -12.47 -21.27
CA ILE A 494 -4.76 -11.90 -22.45
C ILE A 494 -5.87 -10.98 -21.95
N THR A 495 -5.81 -9.70 -22.29
CA THR A 495 -6.85 -8.72 -22.02
C THR A 495 -7.52 -8.30 -23.32
N LYS A 496 -8.84 -8.42 -23.39
CA LYS A 496 -9.70 -8.11 -24.54
C LYS A 496 -10.57 -6.91 -24.16
N HIS A 497 -10.53 -5.82 -24.91
CA HIS A 497 -11.24 -4.59 -24.54
C HIS A 497 -11.99 -3.94 -25.71
N ARG A 498 -13.20 -3.41 -25.45
CA ARG A 498 -13.89 -2.43 -26.31
C ARG A 498 -14.79 -1.52 -25.49
N ARG A 499 -14.89 -0.24 -25.87
CA ARG A 499 -15.76 0.75 -25.21
C ARG A 499 -17.25 0.46 -25.37
N SER A 500 -17.70 0.06 -26.56
CA SER A 500 -19.12 -0.11 -26.90
C SER A 500 -19.39 -1.45 -27.61
N ARG A 501 -20.65 -1.72 -27.98
CA ARG A 501 -21.05 -2.96 -28.69
C ARG A 501 -20.72 -2.97 -30.18
N THR A 502 -20.53 -1.80 -30.80
CA THR A 502 -20.28 -1.63 -32.24
C THR A 502 -18.80 -1.45 -32.56
N GLU A 503 -17.96 -1.19 -31.56
CA GLU A 503 -16.52 -1.05 -31.72
C GLU A 503 -15.80 -2.42 -31.78
N ALA A 504 -14.71 -2.46 -32.54
CA ALA A 504 -13.83 -3.61 -32.60
C ALA A 504 -13.12 -3.84 -31.25
N GLU A 505 -12.78 -5.10 -30.99
CA GLU A 505 -12.05 -5.51 -29.79
C GLU A 505 -10.54 -5.34 -29.98
N LYS A 506 -9.89 -4.73 -28.98
CA LYS A 506 -8.43 -4.72 -28.84
C LYS A 506 -7.99 -5.90 -27.99
N ILE A 507 -7.03 -6.67 -28.49
CA ILE A 507 -6.51 -7.87 -27.83
C ILE A 507 -5.07 -7.62 -27.41
N ILE A 508 -4.87 -7.42 -26.13
CA ILE A 508 -3.57 -7.25 -25.49
C ILE A 508 -3.12 -8.62 -24.99
N LYS A 509 -1.95 -9.10 -25.40
CA LYS A 509 -1.31 -10.30 -24.87
C LYS A 509 -0.03 -9.91 -24.16
N GLU A 510 0.12 -10.35 -22.92
CA GLU A 510 1.33 -10.22 -22.12
C GLU A 510 1.91 -11.60 -21.84
N THR A 511 3.24 -11.71 -21.81
CA THR A 511 3.93 -12.95 -21.39
C THR A 511 5.10 -12.64 -20.46
N PHE A 512 5.36 -13.57 -19.54
CA PHE A 512 6.36 -13.42 -18.50
C PHE A 512 7.26 -14.66 -18.42
N THR A 513 8.56 -14.45 -18.22
CA THR A 513 9.51 -15.52 -17.91
C THR A 513 10.12 -15.29 -16.52
N TYR A 514 10.57 -16.37 -15.88
CA TYR A 514 11.08 -16.36 -14.52
C TYR A 514 12.30 -17.25 -14.36
N ASP A 515 13.17 -16.92 -13.41
CA ASP A 515 14.29 -17.77 -13.03
C ASP A 515 13.86 -18.98 -12.18
N HIS A 516 14.83 -19.73 -11.63
CA HIS A 516 14.57 -20.91 -10.80
C HIS A 516 13.90 -20.63 -9.44
N GLN A 517 13.88 -19.37 -8.97
CA GLN A 517 13.27 -18.94 -7.70
C GLN A 517 11.99 -18.09 -7.90
N ASN A 518 11.42 -18.06 -9.11
CA ASN A 518 10.26 -17.22 -9.47
C ASN A 518 10.51 -15.70 -9.48
N ARG A 519 11.76 -15.22 -9.66
CA ARG A 519 12.03 -13.81 -9.97
C ARG A 519 11.77 -13.55 -11.46
N MET A 520 11.04 -12.47 -11.79
CA MET A 520 10.59 -12.17 -13.15
C MET A 520 11.72 -11.63 -14.02
N LEU A 521 12.09 -12.36 -15.08
CA LEU A 521 13.23 -12.06 -15.94
C LEU A 521 12.86 -11.22 -17.16
N VAL A 522 11.74 -11.52 -17.83
CA VAL A 522 11.29 -10.78 -19.02
C VAL A 522 9.78 -10.61 -18.97
N HIS A 523 9.30 -9.39 -19.25
CA HIS A 523 7.89 -9.06 -19.49
C HIS A 523 7.75 -8.53 -20.92
N LYS A 524 6.90 -9.19 -21.71
CA LYS A 524 6.56 -8.79 -23.08
C LYS A 524 5.09 -8.39 -23.20
N HIS A 525 4.79 -7.54 -24.17
CA HIS A 525 3.47 -7.00 -24.45
C HIS A 525 3.21 -6.92 -25.96
N LYS A 526 2.06 -7.40 -26.41
CA LYS A 526 1.64 -7.38 -27.82
C LYS A 526 0.21 -6.87 -27.92
N ILE A 527 -0.06 -5.98 -28.87
CA ILE A 527 -1.40 -5.47 -29.17
C ILE A 527 -1.83 -6.02 -30.53
N ASP A 528 -3.00 -6.66 -30.58
CA ASP A 528 -3.59 -7.29 -31.76
C ASP A 528 -2.57 -8.16 -32.53
N ASN A 529 -2.27 -7.78 -33.78
CA ASN A 529 -1.28 -8.39 -34.65
C ASN A 529 0.00 -7.55 -34.84
N ASN A 530 0.16 -6.47 -34.08
CA ASN A 530 1.38 -5.65 -34.10
C ASN A 530 2.58 -6.44 -33.58
N THR A 531 3.80 -5.91 -33.76
CA THR A 531 5.03 -6.51 -33.22
C THR A 531 4.93 -6.72 -31.70
N GLU A 532 5.53 -7.80 -31.22
CA GLU A 532 5.63 -8.09 -29.78
C GLU A 532 6.78 -7.27 -29.18
N GLU A 533 6.44 -6.40 -28.23
CA GLU A 533 7.35 -5.47 -27.56
C GLU A 533 7.89 -6.09 -26.27
N ILE A 534 9.14 -5.78 -25.93
CA ILE A 534 9.77 -6.21 -24.69
C ILE A 534 9.76 -5.03 -23.71
N LEU A 535 8.74 -4.98 -22.85
CA LEU A 535 8.61 -3.87 -21.89
C LEU A 535 9.76 -3.85 -20.88
N ALA A 536 10.08 -5.00 -20.28
CA ALA A 536 11.15 -5.11 -19.29
C ALA A 536 11.97 -6.39 -19.44
N GLN A 537 13.29 -6.29 -19.22
CA GLN A 537 14.18 -7.43 -18.95
C GLN A 537 14.99 -7.14 -17.67
N ASN A 538 14.78 -7.93 -16.62
CA ASN A 538 15.39 -7.72 -15.30
C ASN A 538 16.63 -8.61 -15.09
N THR A 539 17.63 -8.04 -14.45
CA THR A 539 18.79 -8.76 -13.88
C THR A 539 18.88 -8.46 -12.39
N TYR A 540 19.09 -9.49 -11.58
CA TYR A 540 19.13 -9.40 -10.12
C TYR A 540 20.55 -9.63 -9.57
N ASN A 541 20.88 -8.96 -8.46
CA ASN A 541 22.13 -9.19 -7.74
C ASN A 541 22.05 -10.47 -6.87
N GLU A 542 23.18 -10.88 -6.30
CA GLU A 542 23.28 -12.09 -5.46
C GLU A 542 22.40 -12.07 -4.20
N LEU A 543 21.92 -10.89 -3.79
CA LEU A 543 20.96 -10.66 -2.69
C LEU A 543 19.49 -10.65 -3.16
N SER A 544 19.21 -10.98 -4.42
CA SER A 544 17.88 -10.94 -5.07
C SER A 544 17.28 -9.54 -5.29
N GLN A 545 18.05 -8.46 -5.12
CA GLN A 545 17.61 -7.11 -5.45
C GLN A 545 17.73 -6.87 -6.96
N LEU A 546 16.84 -6.06 -7.55
CA LEU A 546 16.92 -5.68 -8.96
C LEU A 546 18.19 -4.86 -9.20
N ALA A 547 19.11 -5.36 -10.01
CA ALA A 547 20.39 -4.69 -10.28
C ALA A 547 20.34 -3.86 -11.57
N SER A 548 19.66 -4.36 -12.59
CA SER A 548 19.51 -3.70 -13.88
C SER A 548 18.17 -4.08 -14.52
N LYS A 549 17.50 -3.13 -15.18
CA LYS A 549 16.30 -3.34 -15.98
C LYS A 549 16.49 -2.72 -17.36
N LYS A 550 16.44 -3.55 -18.40
CA LYS A 550 16.38 -3.09 -19.80
C LYS A 550 14.93 -2.79 -20.16
N VAL A 551 14.67 -1.66 -20.83
CA VAL A 551 13.31 -1.18 -21.13
C VAL A 551 13.12 -0.91 -22.61
N GLY A 552 12.04 -1.46 -23.16
CA GLY A 552 11.56 -1.25 -24.53
C GLY A 552 12.37 -1.92 -25.64
N GLY A 553 11.78 -1.99 -26.83
CA GLY A 553 12.36 -2.55 -28.04
C GLY A 553 11.84 -3.96 -28.38
N VAL A 554 12.07 -4.38 -29.62
CA VAL A 554 11.56 -5.66 -30.17
C VAL A 554 12.64 -6.76 -30.26
N ILE A 555 13.89 -6.47 -29.87
CA ILE A 555 15.02 -7.40 -29.91
C ILE A 555 15.66 -7.49 -28.51
N LEU A 556 15.75 -8.70 -27.94
CA LEU A 556 16.27 -8.92 -26.57
C LEU A 556 17.68 -8.36 -26.33
N THR A 557 18.55 -8.40 -27.34
CA THR A 557 19.93 -7.88 -27.26
C THR A 557 20.03 -6.36 -27.37
N SER A 558 18.99 -5.70 -27.89
CA SER A 558 19.02 -4.28 -28.28
C SER A 558 17.82 -3.53 -27.67
N PRO A 559 17.87 -3.23 -26.36
CA PRO A 559 16.83 -2.47 -25.68
C PRO A 559 16.96 -0.96 -25.97
N LEU A 560 15.84 -0.22 -25.85
CA LEU A 560 15.84 1.24 -26.05
C LEU A 560 16.58 1.99 -24.93
N GLN A 561 16.50 1.48 -23.69
CA GLN A 561 17.23 1.99 -22.53
C GLN A 561 17.66 0.87 -21.57
N THR A 562 18.67 1.15 -20.75
CA THR A 562 19.03 0.36 -19.58
C THR A 562 18.88 1.21 -18.31
N ILE A 563 18.45 0.59 -17.22
CA ILE A 563 18.15 1.24 -15.95
C ILE A 563 18.86 0.46 -14.83
N ASP A 564 20.03 0.94 -14.43
CA ASP A 564 20.90 0.32 -13.42
C ASP A 564 20.66 0.90 -12.02
N TYR A 565 20.41 0.01 -11.06
CA TYR A 565 20.05 0.35 -9.69
C TYR A 565 21.20 0.08 -8.71
N LYS A 566 21.42 0.97 -7.75
CA LYS A 566 22.32 0.72 -6.61
C LYS A 566 21.60 0.97 -5.30
N TYR A 567 22.04 0.27 -4.26
CA TYR A 567 21.48 0.31 -2.91
C TYR A 567 22.59 0.51 -1.88
N ASN A 568 22.24 1.10 -0.73
CA ASN A 568 23.10 1.05 0.45
C ASN A 568 22.93 -0.27 1.23
N ILE A 569 23.80 -0.47 2.22
CA ILE A 569 23.80 -1.60 3.16
C ILE A 569 22.46 -1.81 3.92
N ARG A 570 21.57 -0.81 3.99
CA ARG A 570 20.22 -0.91 4.59
C ARG A 570 19.12 -1.17 3.55
N GLY A 571 19.47 -1.58 2.33
CA GLY A 571 18.52 -1.88 1.25
C GLY A 571 17.91 -0.65 0.57
N TRP A 572 18.31 0.57 0.93
CA TRP A 572 17.72 1.77 0.35
C TRP A 572 18.40 2.10 -0.99
N MET A 573 17.61 2.27 -2.03
CA MET A 573 18.08 2.68 -3.36
C MET A 573 18.80 4.03 -3.26
N THR A 574 20.05 4.08 -3.71
CA THR A 574 20.90 5.28 -3.73
C THR A 574 21.13 5.82 -5.13
N GLN A 575 20.84 5.04 -6.18
CA GLN A 575 21.12 5.44 -7.57
C GLN A 575 20.20 4.71 -8.57
N ILE A 576 19.81 5.42 -9.63
CA ILE A 576 19.23 4.94 -10.89
C ILE A 576 20.05 5.58 -12.03
N ASN A 577 20.86 4.80 -12.76
CA ASN A 577 21.86 5.30 -13.74
C ASN A 577 22.85 6.32 -13.13
N ASP A 578 23.89 6.77 -13.85
CA ASP A 578 24.85 7.75 -13.29
C ASP A 578 24.58 9.19 -13.75
N PRO A 579 23.98 10.07 -12.91
CA PRO A 579 23.79 11.48 -13.28
C PRO A 579 25.10 12.26 -13.48
N ALA A 580 26.26 11.74 -13.03
CA ALA A 580 27.55 12.31 -13.37
C ALA A 580 28.07 11.83 -14.74
N ASN A 581 27.68 10.64 -15.19
CA ASN A 581 28.24 9.94 -16.35
C ASN A 581 27.15 9.22 -17.17
N LEU A 582 26.16 9.95 -17.70
CA LEU A 582 25.01 9.37 -18.40
C LEU A 582 25.36 8.44 -19.57
N GLY A 583 26.40 8.76 -20.36
CA GLY A 583 26.73 8.02 -21.57
C GLY A 583 25.57 8.05 -22.59
N THR A 584 24.84 6.94 -22.71
CA THR A 584 23.64 6.77 -23.56
C THR A 584 22.32 6.80 -22.79
N ASP A 585 22.36 6.96 -21.46
CA ASP A 585 21.17 6.98 -20.61
C ASP A 585 20.47 8.35 -20.70
N LEU A 586 19.16 8.34 -20.98
CA LEU A 586 18.36 9.57 -21.12
C LEU A 586 18.18 10.31 -19.78
N PHE A 587 18.28 9.58 -18.67
CA PHE A 587 18.06 10.06 -17.31
C PHE A 587 18.98 9.35 -16.31
N GLY A 588 19.48 10.10 -15.33
CA GLY A 588 20.22 9.58 -14.18
C GLY A 588 19.82 10.29 -12.90
N TYR A 589 19.86 9.57 -11.78
CA TYR A 589 19.28 9.98 -10.50
C TYR A 589 20.04 9.36 -9.33
N LYS A 590 20.32 10.15 -8.29
CA LYS A 590 21.10 9.74 -7.10
C LYS A 590 20.44 10.28 -5.83
N ILE A 591 20.36 9.44 -4.79
CA ILE A 591 19.76 9.76 -3.49
C ILE A 591 20.83 9.65 -2.40
N ASN A 592 21.16 10.79 -1.78
CA ASN A 592 22.06 10.85 -0.63
C ASN A 592 21.21 10.86 0.66
N TYR A 593 21.40 9.86 1.52
CA TYR A 593 20.75 9.78 2.83
C TYR A 593 21.71 10.30 3.93
N ASN A 594 22.73 9.51 4.23
CA ASN A 594 23.73 9.75 5.27
C ASN A 594 24.97 10.52 4.78
N GLN A 595 24.84 11.29 3.68
CA GLN A 595 25.88 12.07 3.01
C GLN A 595 25.28 13.37 2.46
N VAL A 596 26.13 14.37 2.21
CA VAL A 596 25.79 15.65 1.55
C VAL A 596 26.96 16.01 0.63
N GLU A 597 26.65 16.39 -0.61
CA GLU A 597 27.60 16.70 -1.68
C GLU A 597 27.39 18.10 -2.28
N GLY A 598 26.30 18.78 -1.92
CA GLY A 598 26.05 20.19 -2.22
C GLY A 598 26.50 21.11 -1.08
N LEU A 599 26.08 22.37 -1.16
CA LEU A 599 26.31 23.36 -0.11
C LEU A 599 25.46 23.02 1.13
N GLU A 600 26.04 23.07 2.34
CA GLU A 600 25.26 22.96 3.59
C GLU A 600 24.23 24.10 3.70
N THR A 601 24.53 25.26 3.12
CA THR A 601 23.66 26.45 3.13
C THR A 601 23.57 27.05 1.72
N PRO A 602 22.72 26.51 0.82
CA PRO A 602 22.64 26.97 -0.57
C PRO A 602 22.00 28.37 -0.73
N ASN A 603 21.11 28.75 0.19
CA ASN A 603 20.50 30.07 0.23
C ASN A 603 20.92 30.83 1.49
N SER A 604 21.67 31.92 1.32
CA SER A 604 22.16 32.79 2.39
C SER A 604 21.07 33.56 3.15
N ASP A 605 19.83 33.60 2.63
CA ASP A 605 18.69 34.21 3.33
C ASP A 605 18.23 33.36 4.54
N PHE A 606 18.67 32.10 4.63
CA PHE A 606 18.18 31.12 5.60
C PHE A 606 19.34 30.36 6.29
N LEU A 607 20.26 31.08 6.92
CA LEU A 607 21.51 30.55 7.49
C LEU A 607 21.34 29.37 8.48
N ASP A 608 20.19 29.29 9.16
CA ASP A 608 19.87 28.19 10.09
C ASP A 608 19.35 26.92 9.39
N LEU A 609 18.82 27.04 8.18
CA LEU A 609 18.27 25.93 7.41
C LEU A 609 19.38 25.18 6.67
N LYS A 610 20.04 24.27 7.39
CA LYS A 610 21.24 23.56 6.94
C LYS A 610 20.95 22.15 6.42
N VAL A 611 21.36 21.87 5.19
CA VAL A 611 21.28 20.55 4.52
C VAL A 611 22.29 19.61 5.20
N LYS A 612 21.81 18.54 5.82
CA LYS A 612 22.62 17.67 6.69
C LYS A 612 22.33 16.18 6.47
N PRO A 613 23.34 15.30 6.62
CA PRO A 613 23.16 13.85 6.62
C PRO A 613 22.02 13.38 7.53
N LYS A 614 21.24 12.41 7.06
CA LYS A 614 20.13 11.78 7.77
C LYS A 614 20.36 10.28 7.92
N TYR A 615 19.98 9.75 9.07
CA TYR A 615 20.21 8.36 9.46
C TYR A 615 18.91 7.59 9.72
N ASN A 616 17.79 8.28 9.98
CA ASN A 616 16.45 7.72 10.25
C ASN A 616 15.64 7.33 8.99
N GLY A 617 16.23 7.48 7.79
CA GLY A 617 15.62 7.14 6.50
C GLY A 617 14.99 8.30 5.74
N ASN A 618 15.07 9.54 6.25
CA ASN A 618 14.82 10.73 5.43
C ASN A 618 15.97 10.94 4.42
N ILE A 619 15.68 11.61 3.32
CA ILE A 619 16.64 11.91 2.24
C ILE A 619 17.30 13.26 2.52
N ALA A 620 18.63 13.33 2.53
CA ALA A 620 19.37 14.58 2.67
C ALA A 620 19.48 15.32 1.32
N GLU A 621 19.73 14.61 0.22
CA GLU A 621 19.77 15.20 -1.13
C GLU A 621 19.26 14.25 -2.22
N ILE A 622 18.76 14.83 -3.31
CA ILE A 622 18.51 14.16 -4.59
C ILE A 622 19.28 14.91 -5.67
N SER A 623 20.06 14.20 -6.48
CA SER A 623 20.79 14.76 -7.64
C SER A 623 20.36 14.07 -8.93
N TRP A 624 20.16 14.79 -10.03
CA TRP A 624 19.73 14.22 -11.32
C TRP A 624 20.25 14.99 -12.53
N LYS A 625 20.29 14.30 -13.67
CA LYS A 625 20.65 14.87 -14.98
C LYS A 625 19.85 14.16 -16.08
N THR A 626 19.64 14.85 -17.19
CA THR A 626 18.96 14.35 -18.39
C THR A 626 19.84 14.55 -19.64
N LEU A 627 19.61 13.77 -20.70
CA LEU A 627 20.37 13.87 -21.96
C LEU A 627 19.71 14.84 -22.98
N THR A 628 18.84 15.72 -22.48
CA THR A 628 17.92 16.59 -23.23
C THR A 628 18.59 17.81 -23.86
N GLU A 629 19.74 18.23 -23.34
CA GLU A 629 20.51 19.40 -23.79
C GLU A 629 22.00 19.03 -23.89
N ASP A 630 22.77 19.75 -24.70
CA ASP A 630 24.22 19.57 -24.73
C ASP A 630 24.87 20.13 -23.46
N ASN A 631 25.68 19.29 -22.79
CA ASN A 631 26.38 19.61 -21.55
C ASN A 631 25.48 20.05 -20.38
N GLU A 632 24.23 19.55 -20.30
CA GLU A 632 23.28 19.92 -19.24
C GLU A 632 23.93 19.88 -17.83
N PRO A 633 23.81 20.95 -17.00
CA PRO A 633 24.37 20.94 -15.65
C PRO A 633 23.71 19.89 -14.75
N LEU A 634 24.48 19.34 -13.80
CA LEU A 634 23.91 18.50 -12.74
C LEU A 634 22.92 19.34 -11.90
N LYS A 635 21.73 18.80 -11.68
CA LYS A 635 20.66 19.40 -10.89
C LYS A 635 20.56 18.68 -9.55
N ARG A 636 20.33 19.39 -8.46
CA ARG A 636 20.27 18.82 -7.11
C ARG A 636 19.24 19.54 -6.25
N TYR A 637 18.57 18.81 -5.37
CA TYR A 637 17.87 19.35 -4.20
C TYR A 637 18.61 18.91 -2.94
N GLY A 638 18.84 19.83 -2.01
CA GLY A 638 19.21 19.53 -0.62
C GLY A 638 18.05 19.83 0.32
N TYR A 639 17.74 18.91 1.23
CA TYR A 639 16.54 18.96 2.07
C TYR A 639 16.86 19.21 3.55
N VAL A 640 16.03 20.05 4.18
CA VAL A 640 16.10 20.42 5.60
C VAL A 640 14.80 20.02 6.27
N TYR A 641 14.88 19.43 7.47
CA TYR A 641 13.73 18.90 8.19
C TYR A 641 13.71 19.36 9.65
N ASP A 642 12.50 19.52 10.19
CA ASP A 642 12.26 19.80 11.60
C ASP A 642 12.30 18.52 12.48
N PRO A 643 12.24 18.65 13.82
CA PRO A 643 12.25 17.50 14.73
C PRO A 643 11.02 16.57 14.67
N LEU A 644 9.94 16.97 13.99
CA LEU A 644 8.81 16.08 13.66
C LEU A 644 9.06 15.28 12.38
N ASN A 645 10.20 15.50 11.71
CA ASN A 645 10.58 15.00 10.40
C ASN A 645 9.72 15.56 9.25
N ARG A 646 9.25 16.81 9.37
CA ARG A 646 8.58 17.59 8.31
C ARG A 646 9.60 18.35 7.47
N LEU A 647 9.29 18.61 6.20
CA LEU A 647 10.15 19.37 5.30
C LEU A 647 10.14 20.86 5.64
N SER A 648 11.23 21.39 6.20
CA SER A 648 11.38 22.84 6.43
C SER A 648 11.77 23.57 5.14
N ALA A 649 12.63 22.98 4.31
CA ALA A 649 12.98 23.51 3.00
C ALA A 649 13.56 22.44 2.06
N GLY A 650 13.32 22.60 0.76
CA GLY A 650 14.07 21.98 -0.32
C GLY A 650 14.80 23.04 -1.14
N PHE A 651 16.12 23.06 -1.08
CA PHE A 651 16.97 24.02 -1.80
C PHE A 651 17.52 23.41 -3.09
N TYR A 652 17.09 23.93 -4.23
CA TYR A 652 17.62 23.52 -5.53
C TYR A 652 18.99 24.16 -5.78
N GLN A 653 19.87 23.39 -6.40
CA GLN A 653 21.25 23.72 -6.74
C GLN A 653 21.50 23.23 -8.17
N LYS A 654 21.96 24.12 -9.05
CA LYS A 654 22.38 23.81 -10.43
C LYS A 654 23.89 23.98 -10.53
N ALA A 655 24.58 23.05 -11.17
CA ALA A 655 26.05 23.09 -11.25
C ALA A 655 26.56 24.43 -11.82
N GLY A 656 27.50 25.06 -11.12
CA GLY A 656 28.04 26.40 -11.43
C GLY A 656 27.10 27.58 -11.08
N ASN A 657 25.93 27.31 -10.51
CA ASN A 657 24.91 28.29 -10.10
C ASN A 657 24.24 27.85 -8.77
N GLU A 658 24.97 27.18 -7.90
CA GLU A 658 24.45 26.49 -6.71
C GLU A 658 23.74 27.44 -5.72
N SER A 659 24.15 28.71 -5.69
CA SER A 659 23.59 29.75 -4.84
C SER A 659 22.63 30.72 -5.56
N ALA A 660 22.23 30.43 -6.80
CA ALA A 660 21.34 31.29 -7.60
C ALA A 660 19.89 31.35 -7.09
N LYS A 661 19.55 30.54 -6.06
CA LYS A 661 18.23 30.46 -5.42
C LYS A 661 17.09 30.07 -6.37
N GLU A 662 17.38 29.36 -7.47
CA GLU A 662 16.34 28.79 -8.34
C GLU A 662 15.46 27.79 -7.58
N TYR A 663 14.21 27.60 -8.01
CA TYR A 663 13.30 26.49 -7.68
C TYR A 663 13.26 26.00 -6.21
N PHE A 664 13.53 26.85 -5.22
CA PHE A 664 13.47 26.42 -3.82
C PHE A 664 12.02 26.41 -3.31
N GLU A 665 11.75 25.60 -2.29
CA GLU A 665 10.49 25.64 -1.54
C GLU A 665 10.82 25.65 -0.04
N LYS A 666 10.27 26.60 0.72
CA LYS A 666 10.50 26.75 2.18
C LYS A 666 9.17 26.93 2.89
N LEU A 667 8.93 26.13 3.94
CA LEU A 667 7.65 26.06 4.64
C LEU A 667 7.81 26.35 6.14
N ASP A 668 6.74 26.85 6.76
CA ASP A 668 6.54 26.89 8.21
C ASP A 668 5.19 26.25 8.55
N TYR A 669 5.03 25.72 9.77
CA TYR A 669 3.86 24.93 10.17
C TYR A 669 3.38 25.27 11.57
N ASP A 670 2.10 25.03 11.85
CA ASP A 670 1.60 24.94 13.23
C ASP A 670 1.94 23.58 13.89
N LEU A 671 1.50 23.37 15.13
CA LEU A 671 1.72 22.11 15.86
C LEU A 671 0.91 20.92 15.32
N ASN A 672 -0.13 21.16 14.50
CA ASN A 672 -0.94 20.14 13.84
C ASN A 672 -0.44 19.81 12.41
N GLY A 673 0.53 20.54 11.85
CA GLY A 673 0.95 20.38 10.45
C GLY A 673 0.04 21.10 9.44
N ASN A 674 -0.63 22.18 9.83
CA ASN A 674 -1.11 23.16 8.86
C ASN A 674 0.08 24.03 8.42
N ILE A 675 0.35 24.11 7.11
CA ILE A 675 1.34 25.04 6.52
C ILE A 675 0.89 26.47 6.82
N THR A 676 1.69 27.26 7.55
CA THR A 676 1.39 28.66 7.89
C THR A 676 2.05 29.65 6.93
N ARG A 677 3.21 29.26 6.37
CA ARG A 677 3.95 30.01 5.35
C ARG A 677 4.50 29.07 4.28
N LEU A 678 4.53 29.53 3.03
CA LEU A 678 5.23 28.87 1.93
C LEU A 678 5.93 29.92 1.05
N LYS A 679 7.22 29.73 0.77
CA LYS A 679 7.99 30.56 -0.16
C LYS A 679 8.55 29.74 -1.31
N ARG A 680 8.47 30.26 -2.54
CA ARG A 680 9.07 29.67 -3.75
C ARG A 680 9.72 30.70 -4.66
N SER A 681 10.65 30.22 -5.48
CA SER A 681 11.29 30.93 -6.60
C SER A 681 11.19 30.12 -7.88
N ALA A 682 11.19 30.79 -9.04
CA ALA A 682 11.26 30.16 -10.36
C ALA A 682 12.72 29.80 -10.72
N GLY A 683 12.97 29.52 -12.00
CA GLY A 683 14.32 29.46 -12.57
C GLY A 683 14.96 30.84 -12.74
N LEU A 684 16.22 30.85 -13.15
CA LEU A 684 16.99 32.06 -13.43
C LEU A 684 16.56 32.68 -14.77
N LEU A 685 16.16 33.95 -14.77
CA LEU A 685 15.89 34.70 -16.00
C LEU A 685 17.20 35.07 -16.72
N PRO A 686 17.24 35.10 -18.06
CA PRO A 686 18.42 35.50 -18.82
C PRO A 686 18.97 36.86 -18.38
N GLY A 687 20.27 36.91 -18.06
CA GLY A 687 20.97 38.10 -17.57
C GLY A 687 20.84 38.38 -16.06
N SER A 688 20.04 37.61 -15.32
CA SER A 688 20.03 37.68 -13.85
C SER A 688 21.12 36.79 -13.22
N THR A 689 21.50 37.09 -11.97
CA THR A 689 22.35 36.24 -11.11
C THR A 689 21.59 35.61 -9.94
N VAL A 690 20.33 35.99 -9.73
CA VAL A 690 19.43 35.44 -8.70
C VAL A 690 18.05 35.18 -9.32
N ALA A 691 17.44 34.05 -8.96
CA ALA A 691 16.11 33.68 -9.44
C ALA A 691 14.99 34.59 -8.91
N LEU A 692 13.90 34.68 -9.68
CA LEU A 692 12.72 35.46 -9.30
C LEU A 692 11.90 34.73 -8.23
N GLY A 693 11.55 35.43 -7.14
CA GLY A 693 10.54 34.96 -6.19
C GLY A 693 9.15 34.91 -6.83
N ILE A 694 8.46 33.78 -6.71
CA ILE A 694 7.10 33.58 -7.25
C ILE A 694 6.03 33.44 -6.17
N ASP A 695 6.40 33.09 -4.93
CA ASP A 695 5.45 32.97 -3.82
C ASP A 695 6.07 33.46 -2.50
N ASN A 696 5.29 34.21 -1.72
CA ASN A 696 5.48 34.40 -0.28
C ASN A 696 4.11 34.29 0.40
N LEU A 697 3.57 33.07 0.43
CA LEU A 697 2.23 32.79 0.90
C LEU A 697 2.15 32.87 2.43
N ARG A 698 1.12 33.57 2.93
CA ARG A 698 0.59 33.42 4.28
C ARG A 698 -0.75 32.69 4.22
N TYR A 699 -0.93 31.74 5.13
CA TYR A 699 -2.12 30.91 5.24
C TYR A 699 -2.88 31.27 6.51
N ASP A 700 -4.12 31.76 6.39
CA ASP A 700 -4.97 32.12 7.51
C ASP A 700 -6.06 31.05 7.72
N TYR A 701 -6.21 30.55 8.95
CA TYR A 701 -6.99 29.35 9.28
C TYR A 701 -8.16 29.60 10.23
N THR A 702 -9.21 28.75 10.12
CA THR A 702 -10.22 28.58 11.17
C THR A 702 -10.26 27.12 11.61
N GLY A 703 -9.58 26.80 12.71
CA GLY A 703 -9.27 25.42 13.07
C GLY A 703 -8.29 24.82 12.07
N ASN A 704 -8.56 23.61 11.59
CA ASN A 704 -7.73 22.95 10.56
C ASN A 704 -8.08 23.34 9.10
N ARG A 705 -9.02 24.27 8.88
CA ARG A 705 -9.52 24.66 7.55
C ARG A 705 -8.87 25.98 7.10
N LEU A 706 -8.35 25.99 5.88
CA LEU A 706 -7.68 27.14 5.29
C LEU A 706 -8.73 28.13 4.77
N THR A 707 -8.86 29.27 5.41
CA THR A 707 -9.89 30.28 5.07
C THR A 707 -9.39 31.36 4.12
N LYS A 708 -8.08 31.58 4.01
CA LYS A 708 -7.47 32.56 3.10
C LYS A 708 -6.01 32.21 2.81
N VAL A 709 -5.57 32.47 1.58
CA VAL A 709 -4.15 32.53 1.21
C VAL A 709 -3.85 33.97 0.82
N THR A 710 -2.74 34.54 1.27
CA THR A 710 -2.26 35.84 0.81
C THR A 710 -0.88 35.68 0.24
N ASP A 711 -0.69 35.88 -1.06
CA ASP A 711 0.65 36.05 -1.61
C ASP A 711 1.18 37.45 -1.30
N GLU A 712 2.25 37.52 -0.52
CA GLU A 712 2.97 38.74 -0.20
C GLU A 712 4.12 39.03 -1.19
N GLN A 713 4.35 38.17 -2.20
CA GLN A 713 5.34 38.36 -3.29
C GLN A 713 4.76 39.13 -4.49
N GLN A 714 3.44 39.14 -4.63
CA GLN A 714 2.65 39.78 -5.69
C GLN A 714 2.95 39.23 -7.10
N ASN A 715 3.16 37.91 -7.22
CA ASN A 715 3.59 37.28 -8.47
C ASN A 715 2.66 36.10 -8.88
N PRO A 716 1.89 36.20 -9.98
CA PRO A 716 0.94 35.17 -10.38
C PRO A 716 1.56 33.91 -11.01
N SER A 717 2.89 33.82 -11.13
CA SER A 717 3.57 32.62 -11.67
C SER A 717 3.62 31.43 -10.70
N GLY A 718 3.24 31.62 -9.44
CA GLY A 718 3.11 30.57 -8.42
C GLY A 718 1.64 30.27 -8.12
N TYR A 719 1.22 30.55 -6.88
CA TYR A 719 -0.20 30.73 -6.57
C TYR A 719 -0.74 32.04 -7.21
N PRO A 720 -2.01 32.12 -7.61
CA PRO A 720 -2.55 33.34 -8.21
C PRO A 720 -2.51 34.55 -7.27
N TYR A 721 -1.88 35.65 -7.73
CA TYR A 721 -1.90 36.92 -7.00
C TYR A 721 -3.21 37.67 -7.21
N VAL A 722 -3.78 38.14 -6.10
CA VAL A 722 -4.95 39.03 -6.03
C VAL A 722 -4.75 40.08 -4.94
N ILE A 723 -5.08 41.34 -5.25
CA ILE A 723 -4.85 42.51 -4.37
C ILE A 723 -5.57 42.37 -3.01
N THR A 724 -6.78 41.81 -3.04
CA THR A 724 -7.56 41.47 -1.84
C THR A 724 -7.96 40.00 -1.95
N PRO A 725 -7.24 39.07 -1.30
CA PRO A 725 -7.53 37.65 -1.45
C PRO A 725 -8.87 37.27 -0.83
N ASN A 726 -9.58 36.35 -1.47
CA ASN A 726 -10.96 36.00 -1.14
C ASN A 726 -11.02 35.03 0.06
N THR A 727 -12.23 34.85 0.59
CA THR A 727 -12.47 33.79 1.57
C THR A 727 -12.67 32.46 0.84
N ILE A 728 -11.91 31.45 1.23
CA ILE A 728 -12.11 30.06 0.80
C ILE A 728 -13.31 29.51 1.59
N GLU A 729 -14.35 29.09 0.87
CA GLU A 729 -15.59 28.59 1.47
C GLU A 729 -15.57 27.07 1.66
N TYR A 730 -16.32 26.61 2.66
CA TYR A 730 -16.53 25.21 2.98
C TYR A 730 -18.02 24.91 3.18
N ASP A 731 -18.43 23.67 2.91
CA ASP A 731 -19.83 23.25 2.94
C ASP A 731 -20.50 23.42 4.32
N HIS A 732 -21.70 24.01 4.35
CA HIS A 732 -22.52 24.24 5.55
C HIS A 732 -21.81 24.91 6.74
N GLY A 733 -20.82 25.77 6.50
CA GLY A 733 -20.01 26.37 7.58
C GLY A 733 -19.12 25.36 8.31
N SER A 734 -18.91 24.17 7.71
CA SER A 734 -18.02 23.07 8.07
C SER A 734 -18.25 22.36 9.41
N ILE A 735 -18.48 23.05 10.53
CA ILE A 735 -18.84 22.38 11.81
C ILE A 735 -20.22 21.67 11.75
N SER A 736 -21.01 21.98 10.72
CA SER A 736 -22.30 21.37 10.38
C SER A 736 -22.31 20.71 8.99
N GLY A 737 -21.15 20.61 8.32
CA GLY A 737 -20.97 20.03 6.99
C GLY A 737 -19.99 18.84 7.02
N ASN A 738 -19.53 18.43 5.83
CA ASN A 738 -18.53 17.39 5.68
C ASN A 738 -17.07 17.89 5.73
N GLY A 739 -16.85 19.20 5.65
CA GLY A 739 -15.53 19.82 5.67
C GLY A 739 -14.90 19.90 4.27
N ASN A 740 -15.72 20.02 3.24
CA ASN A 740 -15.31 20.06 1.83
C ASN A 740 -15.24 21.51 1.33
N MET A 741 -14.14 21.89 0.68
CA MET A 741 -13.95 23.23 0.11
C MET A 741 -14.89 23.47 -1.09
N THR A 742 -15.80 24.43 -0.99
CA THR A 742 -16.82 24.71 -2.01
C THR A 742 -16.45 25.86 -2.96
N LYS A 743 -15.57 26.80 -2.56
CA LYS A 743 -15.07 27.89 -3.42
C LYS A 743 -13.61 28.22 -3.14
N ASN A 744 -12.88 28.64 -4.19
CA ASN A 744 -11.55 29.22 -4.11
C ASN A 744 -11.41 30.25 -5.24
N LEU A 745 -11.96 31.45 -5.02
CA LEU A 745 -12.11 32.50 -6.04
C LEU A 745 -10.77 33.06 -6.52
N ASP A 746 -9.71 32.96 -5.71
CA ASP A 746 -8.36 33.38 -6.08
C ASP A 746 -7.80 32.48 -7.21
N LYS A 747 -8.13 31.18 -7.18
CA LYS A 747 -7.92 30.24 -8.31
C LYS A 747 -9.02 30.32 -9.39
N GLY A 748 -9.92 31.31 -9.32
CA GLY A 748 -11.08 31.44 -10.21
C GLY A 748 -12.17 30.39 -10.02
N ILE A 749 -12.10 29.56 -8.96
CA ILE A 749 -13.04 28.46 -8.70
C ILE A 749 -14.27 29.00 -7.95
N SER A 750 -15.37 29.18 -8.67
CA SER A 750 -16.62 29.77 -8.17
C SER A 750 -17.59 28.75 -7.57
N SER A 751 -17.43 27.47 -7.91
CA SER A 751 -18.17 26.35 -7.29
C SER A 751 -17.40 25.04 -7.42
N ILE A 752 -17.43 24.24 -6.35
CA ILE A 752 -17.18 22.79 -6.38
C ILE A 752 -18.43 22.12 -5.80
N GLU A 753 -19.11 21.30 -6.62
CA GLU A 753 -20.21 20.47 -6.17
C GLU A 753 -19.75 19.02 -5.97
N TYR A 754 -20.11 18.46 -4.81
CA TYR A 754 -19.71 17.12 -4.39
C TYR A 754 -20.86 16.11 -4.54
N ASN A 755 -20.51 14.84 -4.77
CA ASN A 755 -21.43 13.72 -4.60
C ASN A 755 -21.40 13.18 -3.17
N TYR A 756 -22.16 12.12 -2.88
CA TYR A 756 -22.23 11.52 -1.54
C TYR A 756 -20.93 10.82 -1.08
N LEU A 757 -19.95 10.65 -1.97
CA LEU A 757 -18.61 10.14 -1.67
C LEU A 757 -17.58 11.26 -1.46
N ASN A 758 -18.03 12.51 -1.25
CA ASN A 758 -17.17 13.69 -1.13
C ASN A 758 -16.21 13.89 -2.33
N LEU A 759 -16.52 13.29 -3.49
CA LEU A 759 -15.81 13.48 -4.75
C LEU A 759 -16.44 14.63 -5.56
N PRO A 760 -15.65 15.49 -6.24
CA PRO A 760 -16.19 16.55 -7.09
C PRO A 760 -16.95 15.94 -8.27
N LYS A 761 -18.28 16.11 -8.31
CA LYS A 761 -19.11 15.79 -9.50
C LYS A 761 -19.10 16.93 -10.52
N GLN A 762 -18.89 18.16 -10.07
CA GLN A 762 -18.75 19.33 -10.94
C GLN A 762 -17.82 20.38 -10.31
N ILE A 763 -16.99 21.01 -11.12
CA ILE A 763 -16.16 22.17 -10.75
C ILE A 763 -16.36 23.27 -11.79
N THR A 764 -16.67 24.48 -11.34
CA THR A 764 -16.76 25.67 -12.18
C THR A 764 -15.58 26.59 -11.89
N GLN A 765 -14.74 26.83 -12.89
CA GLN A 765 -13.54 27.65 -12.78
C GLN A 765 -13.42 28.57 -14.01
N ASN A 766 -13.21 29.88 -13.80
CA ASN A 766 -13.10 30.87 -14.89
C ASN A 766 -14.24 30.76 -15.92
N SER A 767 -15.47 30.58 -15.42
CA SER A 767 -16.70 30.31 -16.19
C SER A 767 -16.71 29.04 -17.05
N LYS A 768 -15.65 28.21 -17.04
CA LYS A 768 -15.65 26.86 -17.62
C LYS A 768 -16.15 25.85 -16.60
N VAL A 769 -16.92 24.88 -17.07
CA VAL A 769 -17.46 23.79 -16.24
C VAL A 769 -16.72 22.50 -16.56
N THR A 770 -16.25 21.81 -15.52
CA THR A 770 -15.75 20.43 -15.58
C THR A 770 -16.75 19.53 -14.88
N SER A 771 -17.30 18.53 -15.55
CA SER A 771 -18.22 17.55 -14.94
C SER A 771 -17.60 16.16 -14.92
N TYR A 772 -17.92 15.38 -13.90
CA TYR A 772 -17.36 14.06 -13.62
C TYR A 772 -18.46 13.04 -13.35
N LEU A 773 -18.23 11.80 -13.81
CA LEU A 773 -19.09 10.65 -13.56
C LEU A 773 -18.29 9.57 -12.83
N TYR A 774 -18.84 9.03 -11.75
CA TYR A 774 -18.24 7.97 -10.95
C TYR A 774 -19.17 6.75 -10.82
N ARG A 775 -18.56 5.60 -10.57
CA ARG A 775 -19.22 4.43 -10.00
C ARG A 775 -19.43 4.58 -8.49
N ALA A 776 -20.29 3.75 -7.90
CA ALA A 776 -20.52 3.66 -6.45
C ALA A 776 -19.30 3.23 -5.62
N ASP A 777 -18.29 2.59 -6.23
CA ASP A 777 -16.94 2.37 -5.67
C ASP A 777 -16.00 3.57 -5.90
N GLY A 778 -16.58 4.73 -6.25
CA GLY A 778 -15.92 5.99 -6.57
C GLY A 778 -14.91 5.94 -7.71
N VAL A 779 -14.85 4.88 -8.53
CA VAL A 779 -13.98 4.86 -9.71
C VAL A 779 -14.53 5.86 -10.73
N LYS A 780 -13.69 6.82 -11.16
CA LYS A 780 -14.01 7.79 -12.20
C LYS A 780 -14.20 7.07 -13.53
N LEU A 781 -15.33 7.29 -14.19
CA LEU A 781 -15.69 6.72 -15.48
C LEU A 781 -15.58 7.73 -16.62
N LYS A 782 -15.88 9.00 -16.35
CA LYS A 782 -15.85 10.06 -17.36
C LYS A 782 -15.51 11.42 -16.75
N LYS A 783 -14.80 12.23 -17.55
CA LYS A 783 -14.55 13.66 -17.36
C LYS A 783 -15.07 14.39 -18.60
N LEU A 784 -15.68 15.56 -18.43
CA LEU A 784 -16.11 16.46 -19.51
C LEU A 784 -15.65 17.88 -19.16
N PHE A 785 -14.77 18.45 -19.97
CA PHE A 785 -14.24 19.81 -19.82
C PHE A 785 -14.57 20.63 -21.08
N GLY A 786 -15.61 21.47 -21.00
CA GLY A 786 -16.25 22.00 -22.21
C GLY A 786 -16.69 20.83 -23.10
N ASP A 787 -16.29 20.87 -24.37
CA ASP A 787 -16.58 19.82 -25.37
C ASP A 787 -15.54 18.67 -25.38
N ILE A 788 -14.53 18.72 -24.51
CA ILE A 788 -13.50 17.68 -24.39
C ILE A 788 -13.96 16.62 -23.40
N GLU A 789 -14.41 15.48 -23.92
CA GLU A 789 -14.78 14.30 -23.14
C GLU A 789 -13.58 13.35 -23.00
N THR A 790 -13.47 12.70 -21.85
CA THR A 790 -12.56 11.58 -21.61
C THR A 790 -13.33 10.46 -20.90
N ASN A 791 -13.25 9.22 -21.40
CA ASN A 791 -13.80 8.03 -20.74
C ASN A 791 -12.65 7.18 -20.19
N TYR A 792 -12.78 6.71 -18.95
CA TYR A 792 -11.81 5.88 -18.23
C TYR A 792 -12.47 4.52 -17.94
N LEU A 793 -12.02 3.46 -18.61
CA LEU A 793 -12.72 2.17 -18.65
C LEU A 793 -11.73 1.03 -18.41
N ASP A 794 -11.72 0.49 -17.19
CA ASP A 794 -10.86 -0.62 -16.76
C ASP A 794 -9.35 -0.42 -17.07
N GLY A 795 -8.90 0.84 -17.01
CA GLY A 795 -7.53 1.29 -17.30
C GLY A 795 -7.35 1.94 -18.67
N PHE A 796 -8.19 1.60 -19.65
CA PHE A 796 -8.17 2.18 -20.99
C PHE A 796 -8.76 3.61 -20.98
N GLN A 797 -8.19 4.51 -21.77
CA GLN A 797 -8.66 5.90 -21.85
C GLN A 797 -9.01 6.29 -23.29
N TYR A 798 -10.24 6.76 -23.46
CA TYR A 798 -10.74 7.31 -24.72
C TYR A 798 -10.90 8.83 -24.58
N LYS A 799 -10.54 9.62 -25.59
CA LYS A 799 -10.58 11.10 -25.55
C LYS A 799 -11.29 11.65 -26.80
N SER A 800 -12.00 12.76 -26.66
CA SER A 800 -12.36 13.64 -27.79
C SER A 800 -11.08 13.96 -28.57
N THR A 801 -10.99 13.46 -29.80
CA THR A 801 -9.84 13.59 -30.69
C THR A 801 -10.31 14.28 -31.97
N LYS A 802 -9.62 15.36 -32.37
CA LYS A 802 -9.90 16.11 -33.60
C LYS A 802 -9.26 15.46 -34.84
N PRO A 803 -9.85 15.58 -36.05
CA PRO A 803 -9.22 15.14 -37.30
C PRO A 803 -7.78 15.63 -37.53
N SER A 804 -7.46 16.84 -37.07
CA SER A 804 -6.09 17.39 -37.09
C SER A 804 -5.09 16.63 -36.21
N GLU A 805 -5.53 15.97 -35.12
CA GLU A 805 -4.66 15.09 -34.30
C GLU A 805 -4.33 13.77 -35.00
N GLU A 806 -5.12 13.34 -35.98
CA GLU A 806 -4.89 12.09 -36.70
C GLU A 806 -3.81 12.22 -37.79
N ASN A 807 -3.44 13.46 -38.13
CA ASN A 807 -2.45 13.78 -39.17
C ASN A 807 -1.09 14.26 -38.59
N SER A 808 -0.99 14.50 -37.27
CA SER A 808 0.26 14.90 -36.62
C SER A 808 1.22 13.71 -36.45
N SER A 809 2.07 13.49 -37.45
CA SER A 809 3.06 12.42 -37.52
C SER A 809 4.20 12.59 -36.50
N GLY A 810 4.00 12.10 -35.27
CA GLY A 810 4.95 12.24 -34.17
C GLY A 810 4.59 13.43 -33.26
N GLY A 811 4.72 13.25 -31.94
CA GLY A 811 4.11 14.14 -30.96
C GLY A 811 4.60 15.58 -30.98
N GLY A 812 3.72 16.53 -31.30
CA GLY A 812 3.98 17.96 -31.13
C GLY A 812 2.93 18.87 -31.77
N ILE A 813 2.14 19.53 -30.92
CA ILE A 813 1.41 20.80 -31.15
C ILE A 813 0.73 20.97 -32.53
N ILE A 814 -0.59 20.81 -32.59
CA ILE A 814 -1.40 21.42 -33.66
C ILE A 814 -1.39 22.93 -33.41
N LEU A 815 -0.76 23.69 -34.30
CA LEU A 815 -0.50 25.13 -34.09
C LEU A 815 -1.79 25.97 -34.04
N GLU A 816 -2.84 25.58 -34.76
CA GLU A 816 -4.21 26.00 -34.50
C GLU A 816 -5.18 24.99 -35.17
N PRO A 817 -6.01 24.23 -34.42
CA PRO A 817 -6.96 23.30 -35.01
C PRO A 817 -8.20 24.05 -35.53
N ASP A 818 -8.73 23.67 -36.70
CA ASP A 818 -9.85 24.37 -37.33
C ASP A 818 -11.06 24.44 -36.35
N PRO A 819 -11.66 25.62 -36.11
CA PRO A 819 -12.78 25.77 -35.17
C PRO A 819 -14.06 25.03 -35.62
N SER A 820 -14.14 24.59 -36.87
CA SER A 820 -15.23 23.76 -37.41
C SER A 820 -15.00 22.24 -37.28
N GLU A 821 -13.80 21.79 -36.87
CA GLU A 821 -13.51 20.37 -36.70
C GLU A 821 -14.32 19.72 -35.56
N VAL A 822 -15.23 18.81 -35.95
CA VAL A 822 -16.00 17.98 -35.02
C VAL A 822 -15.10 16.87 -34.46
N ALA A 823 -14.77 16.95 -33.17
CA ALA A 823 -14.02 15.92 -32.47
C ALA A 823 -14.83 14.62 -32.30
N THR A 824 -14.15 13.48 -32.29
CA THR A 824 -14.77 12.15 -32.09
C THR A 824 -14.05 11.38 -30.99
N ILE A 825 -14.76 10.48 -30.29
CA ILE A 825 -14.18 9.69 -29.21
C ILE A 825 -13.32 8.56 -29.81
N LYS A 826 -12.00 8.62 -29.62
CA LYS A 826 -11.03 7.60 -30.03
C LYS A 826 -10.33 7.00 -28.81
N LEU A 827 -9.91 5.74 -28.89
CA LEU A 827 -9.00 5.15 -27.89
C LEU A 827 -7.66 5.87 -27.99
N ARG A 828 -7.12 6.32 -26.85
CA ARG A 828 -5.80 6.95 -26.76
C ARG A 828 -4.88 6.11 -25.90
N ILE A 829 -5.10 6.05 -24.59
CA ILE A 829 -4.12 5.44 -23.67
C ILE A 829 -4.48 3.98 -23.39
N ILE A 830 -3.55 3.07 -23.69
CA ILE A 830 -3.48 1.72 -23.12
C ILE A 830 -2.31 1.72 -22.12
N PRO A 831 -2.52 1.54 -20.82
CA PRO A 831 -1.43 1.57 -19.84
C PRO A 831 -0.51 0.35 -19.96
N THR A 832 0.78 0.52 -19.69
CA THR A 832 1.77 -0.57 -19.63
C THR A 832 2.55 -0.51 -18.32
N SER A 833 3.35 -1.54 -18.00
CA SER A 833 4.17 -1.58 -16.77
C SER A 833 5.27 -0.51 -16.72
N GLU A 834 5.70 -0.01 -17.88
CA GLU A 834 6.81 0.94 -18.03
C GLU A 834 6.37 2.29 -18.62
N GLY A 835 5.06 2.53 -18.73
CA GLY A 835 4.51 3.75 -19.33
C GLY A 835 3.12 3.53 -19.92
N TYR A 836 2.96 3.79 -21.22
CA TYR A 836 1.72 3.55 -21.94
C TYR A 836 1.95 3.35 -23.45
N TYR A 837 0.90 2.96 -24.15
CA TYR A 837 0.83 2.96 -25.61
C TYR A 837 -0.23 3.97 -26.06
N ASP A 838 0.11 4.90 -26.97
CA ASP A 838 -0.90 5.75 -27.63
C ASP A 838 -1.44 5.01 -28.86
N ALA A 839 -2.71 4.63 -28.79
CA ALA A 839 -3.43 3.92 -29.82
C ALA A 839 -3.77 4.77 -31.05
N LEU A 840 -3.57 6.10 -31.00
CA LEU A 840 -3.68 6.97 -32.17
C LEU A 840 -2.38 7.02 -32.98
N SER A 841 -1.23 7.28 -32.33
CA SER A 841 0.07 7.28 -33.03
C SER A 841 0.67 5.90 -33.25
N ASN A 842 0.11 4.86 -32.61
CA ASN A 842 0.57 3.46 -32.68
C ASN A 842 2.03 3.32 -32.18
N GLN A 843 2.30 3.90 -31.00
CA GLN A 843 3.62 4.00 -30.36
C GLN A 843 3.60 3.58 -28.89
N TYR A 844 4.71 3.03 -28.40
CA TYR A 844 4.98 2.81 -26.97
C TYR A 844 5.76 4.00 -26.38
N ILE A 845 5.17 4.66 -25.39
CA ILE A 845 5.78 5.75 -24.63
C ILE A 845 6.23 5.19 -23.28
N TYR A 846 7.52 5.32 -23.01
CA TYR A 846 8.19 4.82 -21.81
C TYR A 846 8.46 5.96 -20.82
N ASN A 847 8.32 5.68 -19.52
CA ASN A 847 8.42 6.66 -18.45
C ASN A 847 9.58 6.34 -17.49
N PHE A 848 10.61 7.18 -17.45
CA PHE A 848 11.50 7.23 -16.30
C PHE A 848 10.75 7.82 -15.10
N THR A 849 10.69 7.07 -14.02
CA THR A 849 10.09 7.49 -12.74
C THR A 849 11.15 7.62 -11.66
N ASP A 850 10.92 8.52 -10.69
CA ASP A 850 11.74 8.57 -9.48
C ASP A 850 11.23 7.62 -8.39
N HIS A 851 11.90 7.64 -7.23
CA HIS A 851 11.65 6.73 -6.12
C HIS A 851 10.26 6.81 -5.46
N LEU A 852 9.39 7.76 -5.87
CA LEU A 852 7.98 7.87 -5.46
C LEU A 852 7.01 7.76 -6.65
N GLY A 853 7.48 7.27 -7.80
CA GLY A 853 6.66 7.12 -8.99
C GLY A 853 6.31 8.43 -9.70
N ASN A 854 7.02 9.53 -9.43
CA ASN A 854 6.83 10.74 -10.22
C ASN A 854 7.44 10.53 -11.61
N VAL A 855 6.66 10.72 -12.68
CA VAL A 855 7.21 10.72 -14.05
C VAL A 855 8.20 11.88 -14.17
N ARG A 856 9.44 11.61 -14.57
CA ARG A 856 10.52 12.61 -14.72
C ARG A 856 10.88 12.89 -16.17
N LEU A 857 10.86 11.86 -17.01
CA LEU A 857 11.12 11.95 -18.44
C LEU A 857 10.32 10.87 -19.16
N SER A 858 9.72 11.20 -20.30
CA SER A 858 8.99 10.27 -21.17
C SER A 858 9.63 10.23 -22.55
N TYR A 859 9.74 9.05 -23.17
CA TYR A 859 10.38 8.87 -24.49
C TYR A 859 9.68 7.81 -25.35
N THR A 860 9.85 7.84 -26.67
CA THR A 860 9.26 6.87 -27.61
C THR A 860 10.14 6.66 -28.83
N ASP A 861 10.40 5.41 -29.20
CA ASP A 861 10.99 5.09 -30.51
C ASP A 861 9.95 5.42 -31.61
N THR A 862 10.20 6.50 -32.34
CA THR A 862 9.32 7.01 -33.40
C THR A 862 9.76 6.51 -34.77
N ASN A 863 11.07 6.45 -35.02
CA ASN A 863 11.62 6.08 -36.31
C ASN A 863 11.77 4.56 -36.52
N LYS A 864 11.78 3.78 -35.42
CA LYS A 864 11.91 2.31 -35.34
C LYS A 864 13.28 1.75 -35.73
N ASP A 865 14.34 2.54 -35.54
CA ASP A 865 15.74 2.12 -35.69
C ASP A 865 16.32 1.45 -34.42
N GLY A 866 15.65 1.58 -33.27
CA GLY A 866 16.07 1.02 -31.99
C GLY A 866 16.98 1.90 -31.12
N PHE A 867 17.22 3.16 -31.50
CA PHE A 867 18.06 4.12 -30.80
C PHE A 867 17.30 5.44 -30.55
N ILE A 868 16.92 5.70 -29.30
CA ILE A 868 16.24 6.94 -28.94
C ILE A 868 17.13 8.15 -29.22
N GLN A 869 16.71 9.01 -30.16
CA GLN A 869 17.39 10.27 -30.45
C GLN A 869 16.92 11.34 -29.46
N PRO A 870 17.68 11.72 -28.42
CA PRO A 870 17.16 12.55 -27.33
C PRO A 870 16.81 13.99 -27.75
N ARG A 871 17.32 14.44 -28.90
CA ARG A 871 17.40 15.85 -29.28
C ARG A 871 17.13 16.01 -30.77
N GLN A 872 16.78 17.22 -31.18
CA GLN A 872 16.62 17.56 -32.59
C GLN A 872 17.95 17.39 -33.34
N TYR A 873 17.88 16.85 -34.56
CA TYR A 873 19.07 16.57 -35.38
C TYR A 873 18.82 16.85 -36.86
N PHE A 874 19.90 17.02 -37.62
CA PHE A 874 19.83 17.10 -39.08
C PHE A 874 19.89 15.70 -39.68
N GLN A 875 18.99 15.41 -40.62
CA GLN A 875 19.06 14.25 -41.49
C GLN A 875 19.20 14.72 -42.94
N SER A 876 20.33 14.39 -43.57
CA SER A 876 20.51 14.56 -45.01
C SER A 876 19.56 13.61 -45.75
N GLN A 877 18.58 14.16 -46.46
CA GLN A 877 17.73 13.41 -47.39
C GLN A 877 18.22 13.66 -48.81
N CYS A 878 18.63 12.60 -49.49
CA CYS A 878 19.07 12.63 -50.88
C CYS A 878 17.99 12.08 -51.81
N GLU A 879 18.01 12.52 -53.07
CA GLU A 879 17.20 11.94 -54.15
C GLU A 879 17.50 10.44 -54.35
N ASP A 880 16.46 9.62 -54.52
CA ASP A 880 16.59 8.19 -54.82
C ASP A 880 16.90 7.98 -56.31
N ILE A 881 18.08 8.43 -56.72
CA ILE A 881 18.65 8.22 -58.06
C ILE A 881 20.00 7.49 -57.96
N PRO A 882 20.35 6.62 -58.94
CA PRO A 882 21.67 6.02 -58.99
C PRO A 882 22.78 7.08 -59.06
N TRP A 883 23.89 6.85 -58.37
CA TRP A 883 25.01 7.79 -58.35
C TRP A 883 25.66 7.90 -59.75
N ASP A 884 25.50 9.06 -60.38
CA ASP A 884 26.16 9.46 -61.63
C ASP A 884 27.22 10.54 -61.31
N PRO A 885 28.50 10.37 -61.72
CA PRO A 885 29.52 11.41 -61.62
C PRO A 885 29.14 12.77 -62.22
N TRP A 886 28.21 12.80 -63.19
CA TRP A 886 27.78 14.00 -63.91
C TRP A 886 26.42 14.54 -63.43
N ASN A 887 25.67 13.75 -62.66
CA ASN A 887 24.41 14.16 -62.03
C ASN A 887 24.24 13.42 -60.68
N PRO A 888 25.04 13.78 -59.65
CA PRO A 888 24.93 13.14 -58.34
C PRO A 888 23.58 13.46 -57.68
N PRO A 889 23.05 12.59 -56.80
CA PRO A 889 21.84 12.86 -56.03
C PRO A 889 21.90 14.22 -55.35
N SER A 890 20.88 15.07 -55.54
CA SER A 890 20.76 16.27 -54.72
C SER A 890 20.39 15.85 -53.29
N CYS A 891 20.99 16.51 -52.30
CA CYS A 891 20.77 16.22 -50.88
C CYS A 891 20.41 17.50 -50.12
N ILE A 892 19.41 17.43 -49.25
CA ILE A 892 18.99 18.51 -48.36
C ILE A 892 19.04 18.05 -46.90
N ASP A 893 19.64 18.86 -46.03
CA ASP A 893 19.62 18.61 -44.60
C ASP A 893 18.31 19.11 -44.00
N ILE A 894 17.45 18.18 -43.58
CA ILE A 894 16.18 18.51 -42.92
C ILE A 894 16.27 18.30 -41.41
N TRP A 895 15.59 19.15 -40.66
CA TRP A 895 15.43 18.97 -39.22
C TRP A 895 14.50 17.80 -38.90
N LYS A 896 14.91 16.98 -37.94
CA LYS A 896 14.07 15.97 -37.28
C LYS A 896 13.85 16.34 -35.81
N PRO A 897 12.65 16.10 -35.26
CA PRO A 897 12.41 16.23 -33.83
C PRO A 897 13.21 15.18 -33.04
N GLY A 898 13.45 15.46 -31.77
CA GLY A 898 13.91 14.43 -30.82
C GLY A 898 12.74 13.55 -30.34
N GLU A 899 13.08 12.44 -29.71
CA GLU A 899 12.17 11.36 -29.31
C GLU A 899 11.84 11.35 -27.80
N ILE A 900 12.29 12.39 -27.08
CA ILE A 900 11.82 12.70 -25.73
C ILE A 900 10.48 13.42 -25.86
N VAL A 901 9.43 12.81 -25.30
CA VAL A 901 8.03 13.28 -25.35
C VAL A 901 7.77 14.37 -24.32
N GLU A 902 8.35 14.24 -23.12
CA GLU A 902 8.10 15.17 -22.02
C GLU A 902 9.22 15.11 -20.97
N ILE A 903 9.44 16.22 -20.26
CA ILE A 903 10.35 16.32 -19.11
C ILE A 903 9.57 16.99 -17.98
N ASN A 904 9.54 16.38 -16.80
CA ASN A 904 8.84 16.92 -15.64
C ASN A 904 9.80 17.08 -14.45
N ASN A 905 9.85 18.30 -13.92
CA ASN A 905 10.57 18.64 -12.69
C ASN A 905 9.60 19.33 -11.73
N TYR A 906 9.71 19.00 -10.44
CA TYR A 906 8.73 19.38 -9.42
C TYR A 906 9.40 20.07 -8.24
N TYR A 907 8.70 21.02 -7.63
CA TYR A 907 8.93 21.42 -6.25
C TYR A 907 8.62 20.23 -5.31
N PRO A 908 9.18 20.17 -4.09
CA PRO A 908 8.96 19.06 -3.15
C PRO A 908 7.49 18.66 -2.93
N PHE A 909 6.56 19.63 -2.80
CA PHE A 909 5.12 19.36 -2.66
C PHE A 909 4.38 19.10 -3.99
N GLY A 910 5.09 18.93 -5.12
CA GLY A 910 4.55 18.37 -6.36
C GLY A 910 4.04 19.38 -7.40
N LEU A 911 4.16 20.69 -7.16
CA LEU A 911 3.95 21.69 -8.21
C LEU A 911 5.03 21.53 -9.29
N LEU A 912 4.69 21.70 -10.57
CA LEU A 912 5.66 21.66 -11.67
C LEU A 912 6.52 22.95 -11.70
N HIS A 913 7.81 22.82 -12.01
CA HIS A 913 8.74 23.96 -12.14
C HIS A 913 8.30 24.97 -13.20
N ASN A 914 7.91 24.46 -14.38
CA ASN A 914 7.37 25.23 -15.50
C ASN A 914 5.85 25.00 -15.59
N TYR A 915 5.11 25.31 -14.51
CA TYR A 915 3.65 25.11 -14.48
C TYR A 915 2.92 26.08 -15.41
N THR A 916 2.58 25.62 -16.62
CA THR A 916 1.50 26.18 -17.43
C THR A 916 0.25 25.32 -17.27
N ALA A 917 -0.92 25.95 -17.06
CA ALA A 917 -2.20 25.26 -16.88
C ALA A 917 -2.78 24.75 -18.22
N THR A 918 -2.05 23.86 -18.90
CA THR A 918 -2.25 23.50 -20.31
C THR A 918 -2.31 21.98 -20.51
N THR A 919 -3.51 21.39 -20.45
CA THR A 919 -3.74 19.93 -20.62
C THR A 919 -3.73 19.45 -22.08
N GLN A 920 -2.88 20.06 -22.93
CA GLN A 920 -2.80 19.77 -24.37
C GLN A 920 -2.35 18.33 -24.65
N ASN A 921 -1.36 17.82 -23.90
CA ASN A 921 -0.88 16.44 -24.03
C ASN A 921 -1.99 15.41 -23.77
N ALA A 922 -1.97 14.29 -24.50
CA ALA A 922 -2.96 13.22 -24.33
C ALA A 922 -2.84 12.52 -22.96
N TYR A 923 -1.60 12.38 -22.44
CA TYR A 923 -1.30 11.72 -21.18
C TYR A 923 -1.05 12.74 -20.05
N GLN A 924 -1.92 12.73 -19.03
CA GLN A 924 -1.92 13.73 -17.94
C GLN A 924 -1.40 13.22 -16.59
N TYR A 925 -0.79 12.03 -16.54
CA TYR A 925 -0.30 11.43 -15.29
C TYR A 925 1.14 11.89 -15.00
N LYS A 926 1.36 12.66 -13.94
CA LYS A 926 2.65 13.33 -13.65
C LYS A 926 3.22 12.95 -12.27
N TYR A 927 2.94 13.75 -11.23
CA TYR A 927 3.36 13.54 -9.85
C TYR A 927 2.67 12.30 -9.26
N ASN A 928 3.44 11.42 -8.60
CA ASN A 928 3.05 10.09 -8.12
C ASN A 928 2.22 9.23 -9.10
N GLY A 929 2.39 9.41 -10.42
CA GLY A 929 1.56 8.76 -11.42
C GLY A 929 0.06 9.11 -11.30
N LYS A 930 -0.28 10.35 -10.89
CA LYS A 930 -1.65 10.85 -10.75
C LYS A 930 -2.02 11.84 -11.86
N GLU A 931 -3.28 11.83 -12.27
CA GLU A 931 -3.78 12.66 -13.36
C GLU A 931 -3.93 14.11 -12.93
N LEU A 932 -3.18 15.01 -13.56
CA LEU A 932 -3.34 16.45 -13.43
C LEU A 932 -4.65 16.89 -14.11
N GLN A 933 -5.58 17.44 -13.32
CA GLN A 933 -6.82 18.02 -13.83
C GLN A 933 -6.58 19.45 -14.30
N GLU A 934 -7.49 19.94 -15.15
CA GLU A 934 -7.52 21.29 -15.72
C GLU A 934 -7.52 22.41 -14.66
N THR A 935 -7.91 22.08 -13.42
CA THR A 935 -7.92 22.96 -12.25
C THR A 935 -6.56 23.15 -11.57
N GLY A 936 -5.50 22.48 -12.06
CA GLY A 936 -4.20 22.41 -11.41
C GLY A 936 -4.19 21.50 -10.18
N MET A 937 -5.18 20.60 -10.05
CA MET A 937 -5.27 19.61 -8.96
C MET A 937 -4.90 18.22 -9.47
N TYR A 938 -4.26 17.40 -8.65
CA TYR A 938 -4.03 16.00 -8.95
C TYR A 938 -5.18 15.14 -8.43
N ASP A 939 -5.75 14.28 -9.29
CA ASP A 939 -6.74 13.29 -8.88
C ASP A 939 -6.03 12.04 -8.32
N TYR A 940 -6.14 11.84 -7.00
CA TYR A 940 -5.63 10.67 -6.30
C TYR A 940 -6.67 9.55 -6.17
N GLY A 941 -7.91 9.76 -6.60
CA GLY A 941 -9.01 8.81 -6.53
C GLY A 941 -10.01 9.13 -5.42
N ALA A 942 -9.61 9.17 -4.15
CA ALA A 942 -10.51 9.54 -3.04
C ALA A 942 -10.61 11.06 -2.81
N ARG A 943 -9.59 11.82 -3.23
CA ARG A 943 -9.48 13.27 -3.02
C ARG A 943 -8.71 13.91 -4.17
N PHE A 944 -8.93 15.21 -4.38
CA PHE A 944 -8.12 16.04 -5.28
C PHE A 944 -7.09 16.84 -4.47
N TYR A 945 -5.81 16.74 -4.86
CA TYR A 945 -4.68 17.37 -4.18
C TYR A 945 -4.32 18.71 -4.83
N MET A 946 -4.09 19.76 -4.03
CA MET A 946 -3.66 21.08 -4.49
C MET A 946 -2.17 21.29 -4.21
N ALA A 947 -1.33 20.91 -5.18
CA ALA A 947 0.13 20.98 -5.07
C ALA A 947 0.66 22.43 -5.00
N ASP A 948 -0.08 23.39 -5.56
CA ASP A 948 0.23 24.83 -5.49
C ASP A 948 0.21 25.38 -4.05
N ILE A 949 -0.59 24.77 -3.16
CA ILE A 949 -0.69 25.14 -1.74
C ILE A 949 -0.38 24.00 -0.76
N GLY A 950 0.18 22.88 -1.25
CA GLY A 950 0.71 21.77 -0.46
C GLY A 950 -0.30 20.93 0.35
N ARG A 951 -1.61 20.96 0.03
CA ARG A 951 -2.64 20.32 0.89
C ARG A 951 -3.90 19.84 0.17
N TRP A 952 -4.76 19.12 0.90
CA TRP A 952 -6.07 18.68 0.41
C TRP A 952 -7.17 19.74 0.59
N GLY A 953 -8.18 19.71 -0.28
CA GLY A 953 -9.40 20.54 -0.17
C GLY A 953 -10.52 19.93 0.68
N VAL A 954 -10.46 18.63 0.97
CA VAL A 954 -11.47 17.88 1.73
C VAL A 954 -10.81 17.09 2.87
N VAL A 955 -11.60 16.78 3.90
CA VAL A 955 -11.17 16.01 5.08
C VAL A 955 -10.67 14.63 4.66
N ASP A 956 -9.52 14.20 5.19
CA ASP A 956 -9.04 12.82 5.07
C ASP A 956 -10.12 11.86 5.60
N PRO A 957 -10.62 10.90 4.79
CA PRO A 957 -11.77 10.10 5.19
C PRO A 957 -11.46 9.26 6.45
N LEU A 958 -10.17 9.08 6.75
CA LEU A 958 -9.62 8.31 7.86
C LEU A 958 -8.51 9.07 8.62
N ALA A 959 -8.65 10.39 8.78
CA ALA A 959 -7.82 11.25 9.64
C ALA A 959 -7.57 10.67 11.06
N GLU A 960 -8.46 9.78 11.51
CA GLU A 960 -8.37 9.04 12.76
C GLU A 960 -7.13 8.12 12.86
N LYS A 961 -6.55 7.68 11.75
CA LYS A 961 -5.25 6.97 11.76
C LYS A 961 -4.09 7.90 12.15
N THR A 962 -4.26 9.20 11.99
CA THR A 962 -3.20 10.20 11.98
C THR A 962 -3.50 11.38 12.92
N ARG A 963 -4.33 11.15 13.97
CA ARG A 963 -4.91 12.12 14.93
C ARG A 963 -4.04 13.27 15.46
N ARG A 964 -2.70 13.17 15.48
CA ARG A 964 -1.82 14.31 15.82
C ARG A 964 -1.84 15.43 14.77
N TRP A 965 -2.32 15.12 13.57
CA TRP A 965 -2.23 15.96 12.38
C TRP A 965 -3.56 16.64 12.03
N THR A 966 -3.48 17.73 11.28
CA THR A 966 -4.61 18.33 10.58
C THR A 966 -5.24 17.33 9.59
N PRO A 967 -6.58 17.18 9.53
CA PRO A 967 -7.25 16.28 8.59
C PRO A 967 -7.05 16.60 7.09
N TYR A 968 -6.29 17.65 6.75
CA TYR A 968 -6.04 18.08 5.38
C TYR A 968 -4.56 17.97 4.96
N VAL A 969 -3.69 17.37 5.80
CA VAL A 969 -2.24 17.27 5.53
C VAL A 969 -1.96 16.35 4.34
N TYR A 970 -0.99 16.71 3.50
CA TYR A 970 -0.45 15.85 2.46
C TYR A 970 0.88 15.24 2.92
N ALA A 971 1.09 13.95 2.62
CA ALA A 971 2.32 13.21 2.92
C ALA A 971 2.86 13.34 4.37
N GLY A 972 2.05 13.73 5.36
CA GLY A 972 2.52 14.06 6.71
C GLY A 972 3.64 15.11 6.71
N ASP A 973 3.53 16.11 5.83
CA ASP A 973 4.52 17.16 5.58
C ASP A 973 5.92 16.67 5.18
N ASN A 974 6.05 15.43 4.68
CA ASN A 974 7.32 14.88 4.16
C ASN A 974 7.10 14.14 2.83
N PRO A 975 6.86 14.89 1.74
CA PRO A 975 6.60 14.35 0.40
C PRO A 975 7.85 13.79 -0.32
N LEU A 976 9.01 13.78 0.34
CA LEU A 976 10.24 13.09 -0.14
C LEU A 976 10.35 11.66 0.42
N ARG A 977 9.39 11.22 1.24
CA ARG A 977 9.43 9.91 1.90
C ARG A 977 8.09 9.18 1.88
N PHE A 978 7.00 9.93 2.00
CA PHE A 978 5.66 9.37 2.07
C PHE A 978 4.83 9.78 0.85
N ILE A 979 3.96 8.86 0.42
CA ILE A 979 2.99 9.02 -0.67
C ILE A 979 1.61 8.67 -0.10
N ASP A 980 0.56 9.38 -0.50
CA ASP A 980 -0.83 8.92 -0.35
C ASP A 980 -1.21 8.12 -1.61
N PRO A 981 -1.38 6.78 -1.57
CA PRO A 981 -1.54 5.99 -2.78
C PRO A 981 -2.89 6.21 -3.49
N ASP A 982 -3.95 6.50 -2.74
CA ASP A 982 -5.33 6.52 -3.22
C ASP A 982 -6.20 7.66 -2.64
N GLY A 983 -5.58 8.60 -1.92
CA GLY A 983 -6.22 9.76 -1.30
C GLY A 983 -6.80 9.46 0.10
N ARG A 984 -6.33 8.44 0.82
CA ARG A 984 -6.91 7.93 2.09
C ARG A 984 -5.97 7.90 3.29
N THR A 985 -4.67 8.02 3.06
CA THR A 985 -3.61 8.25 4.05
C THR A 985 -2.30 8.22 3.30
N TRP A 986 -1.32 8.97 3.79
CA TRP A 986 0.05 8.73 3.39
C TRP A 986 0.65 7.52 4.12
N GLY A 987 1.59 6.85 3.46
CA GLY A 987 2.37 5.73 3.99
C GLY A 987 3.84 5.79 3.56
N ASP A 988 4.70 5.02 4.23
CA ASP A 988 6.09 4.76 3.82
C ASP A 988 6.04 3.50 2.94
N PRO A 989 6.38 3.56 1.63
CA PRO A 989 6.32 2.39 0.75
C PRO A 989 7.11 1.19 1.30
N LYS A 990 8.16 1.43 2.10
CA LYS A 990 8.99 0.41 2.75
C LYS A 990 8.36 -0.16 4.03
N GLN A 991 7.03 -0.23 4.17
CA GLN A 991 6.38 -0.83 5.37
C GLN A 991 6.31 -2.36 5.30
N GLU A 992 6.12 -2.90 4.11
CA GLU A 992 6.12 -4.33 3.79
C GLU A 992 7.47 -5.00 4.17
N GLU A 993 8.57 -4.47 3.63
CA GLU A 993 9.96 -4.87 3.92
C GLU A 993 10.23 -5.02 5.43
N LYS A 994 9.72 -4.07 6.23
CA LYS A 994 9.86 -4.03 7.70
C LYS A 994 9.02 -5.08 8.41
N LEU A 995 8.00 -5.67 7.78
CA LEU A 995 7.27 -6.82 8.32
C LEU A 995 7.96 -8.13 7.98
N THR A 996 8.32 -8.36 6.71
CA THR A 996 9.03 -9.56 6.24
C THR A 996 10.27 -9.83 7.10
N ASN A 997 11.13 -8.82 7.26
CA ASN A 997 12.31 -8.83 8.14
C ASN A 997 12.03 -9.21 9.60
N ARG A 998 10.82 -8.98 10.13
CA ARG A 998 10.46 -9.38 11.51
C ARG A 998 10.07 -10.85 11.60
N VAL A 999 9.38 -11.38 10.59
CA VAL A 999 8.93 -12.78 10.55
C VAL A 999 10.13 -13.72 10.38
N GLU A 1000 11.02 -13.42 9.44
CA GLU A 1000 12.25 -14.18 9.17
C GLU A 1000 13.10 -14.34 10.43
N LYS A 1001 13.25 -13.27 11.23
CA LYS A 1001 14.00 -13.30 12.49
C LYS A 1001 13.36 -14.16 13.57
N ARG A 1002 12.04 -14.41 13.50
CA ARG A 1002 11.31 -15.27 14.45
C ARG A 1002 11.18 -16.71 13.96
N ILE A 1003 11.08 -16.95 12.65
CA ILE A 1003 11.39 -18.22 11.97
C ILE A 1003 12.76 -18.70 12.41
N ALA A 1004 13.78 -17.89 12.11
CA ALA A 1004 15.17 -18.09 12.51
C ALA A 1004 15.36 -18.25 14.01
N LYS A 1005 14.39 -17.89 14.88
CA LYS A 1005 14.42 -18.02 16.36
C LYS A 1005 13.64 -19.21 16.93
N LEU A 1006 12.74 -19.83 16.18
CA LEU A 1006 12.04 -21.04 16.63
C LEU A 1006 12.66 -22.30 16.09
N GLU A 1007 13.20 -22.19 14.89
CA GLU A 1007 14.33 -22.97 14.42
C GLU A 1007 15.33 -23.14 15.56
N ARG A 1008 15.68 -22.06 16.30
CA ARG A 1008 16.57 -22.11 17.49
C ARG A 1008 16.19 -23.17 18.51
N LYS A 1009 14.91 -23.35 18.79
CA LYS A 1009 14.47 -24.29 19.84
C LYS A 1009 14.35 -25.73 19.35
N ASN A 1010 14.24 -25.99 18.04
CA ASN A 1010 14.28 -27.36 17.51
C ASN A 1010 15.67 -27.97 17.66
N GLU A 1011 16.68 -27.20 17.28
CA GLU A 1011 18.08 -27.56 17.50
C GLU A 1011 18.37 -27.86 18.97
N LYS A 1012 17.76 -27.05 19.85
CA LYS A 1012 17.90 -27.14 21.30
C LYS A 1012 17.54 -28.53 21.81
N ALA A 1013 16.64 -29.21 21.12
CA ALA A 1013 16.26 -30.57 21.42
C ALA A 1013 17.02 -31.60 20.57
N GLN A 1014 17.09 -31.47 19.24
CA GLN A 1014 17.67 -32.50 18.37
C GLN A 1014 19.14 -32.83 18.71
N GLN A 1015 19.99 -31.82 18.91
CA GLN A 1015 21.40 -32.01 19.31
C GLN A 1015 21.57 -32.78 20.63
N LYS A 1016 20.55 -32.80 21.51
CA LYS A 1016 20.58 -33.55 22.78
C LYS A 1016 19.86 -34.90 22.70
N LEU A 1017 18.91 -35.06 21.79
CA LEU A 1017 18.29 -36.35 21.47
C LEU A 1017 19.37 -37.30 20.92
N ASP A 1018 20.16 -36.80 19.96
CA ASP A 1018 21.10 -37.60 19.18
C ASP A 1018 22.38 -37.95 19.97
N GLN A 1019 22.61 -37.29 21.12
CA GLN A 1019 23.63 -37.67 22.11
C GLN A 1019 23.32 -39.00 22.84
N GLY A 1020 22.14 -39.61 22.63
CA GLY A 1020 21.86 -41.02 22.92
C GLY A 1020 21.83 -41.45 24.41
N LYS A 1021 22.04 -40.52 25.36
CA LYS A 1021 22.17 -40.80 26.81
C LYS A 1021 21.10 -40.12 27.68
N LEU A 1022 19.96 -39.76 27.09
CA LEU A 1022 18.84 -39.17 27.82
C LEU A 1022 17.97 -40.23 28.50
N LYS A 1023 17.50 -39.94 29.72
CA LYS A 1023 16.37 -40.67 30.31
C LYS A 1023 15.13 -40.47 29.43
N GLU A 1024 14.31 -41.50 29.31
CA GLU A 1024 13.14 -41.57 28.42
C GLU A 1024 12.17 -40.37 28.57
N SER A 1025 11.88 -39.92 29.78
CA SER A 1025 11.06 -38.72 30.05
C SER A 1025 11.69 -37.41 29.53
N LYS A 1026 13.03 -37.35 29.45
CA LYS A 1026 13.78 -36.22 28.90
C LYS A 1026 13.90 -36.32 27.38
N LEU A 1027 14.02 -37.53 26.83
CA LEU A 1027 13.90 -37.82 25.40
C LEU A 1027 12.52 -37.38 24.87
N ALA A 1028 11.44 -37.83 25.50
CA ALA A 1028 10.06 -37.48 25.15
C ALA A 1028 9.82 -35.96 25.20
N LYS A 1029 10.29 -35.28 26.26
CA LYS A 1029 10.15 -33.81 26.39
C LYS A 1029 10.90 -33.04 25.28
N LEU A 1030 12.04 -33.56 24.82
CA LEU A 1030 12.79 -32.95 23.72
C LEU A 1030 12.17 -33.26 22.36
N ASN A 1031 11.72 -34.49 22.10
CA ASN A 1031 10.97 -34.83 20.88
C ASN A 1031 9.71 -33.96 20.74
N ALA A 1032 8.97 -33.77 21.84
CA ALA A 1032 7.82 -32.86 21.87
C ALA A 1032 8.23 -31.41 21.55
N GLN A 1033 9.37 -30.94 22.08
CA GLN A 1033 9.89 -29.60 21.75
C GLN A 1033 10.31 -29.48 20.28
N VAL A 1034 10.93 -30.48 19.65
CA VAL A 1034 11.22 -30.46 18.20
C VAL A 1034 9.93 -30.40 17.40
N ALA A 1035 8.96 -31.26 17.71
CA ALA A 1035 7.67 -31.28 17.02
C ALA A 1035 6.93 -29.93 17.15
N GLU A 1036 6.99 -29.32 18.33
CA GLU A 1036 6.38 -28.01 18.62
C GLU A 1036 6.96 -26.91 17.73
N ASN A 1037 8.26 -26.59 17.82
CA ASN A 1037 8.75 -25.46 17.02
C ASN A 1037 8.77 -25.80 15.53
N THR A 1038 8.89 -27.07 15.10
CA THR A 1038 8.72 -27.48 13.69
C THR A 1038 7.36 -27.05 13.14
N ALA A 1039 6.27 -27.32 13.85
CA ALA A 1039 4.95 -26.85 13.46
C ALA A 1039 4.85 -25.31 13.46
N MET A 1040 5.50 -24.64 14.42
CA MET A 1040 5.53 -23.17 14.44
C MET A 1040 6.24 -22.56 13.23
N ILE A 1041 7.36 -23.16 12.81
CA ILE A 1041 8.17 -22.71 11.68
C ILE A 1041 7.40 -22.84 10.36
N GLY A 1042 6.70 -23.97 10.17
CA GLY A 1042 5.80 -24.15 9.03
C GLY A 1042 4.71 -23.07 8.97
N SER A 1043 4.15 -22.70 10.12
CA SER A 1043 3.13 -21.66 10.23
C SER A 1043 3.66 -20.26 9.84
N MET A 1044 4.86 -19.89 10.28
CA MET A 1044 5.45 -18.58 9.93
C MET A 1044 6.00 -18.51 8.50
N ASN A 1045 6.55 -19.61 7.98
CA ASN A 1045 6.95 -19.70 6.57
C ASN A 1045 5.74 -19.59 5.62
N GLN A 1046 4.53 -19.96 6.10
CA GLN A 1046 3.30 -19.63 5.42
C GLN A 1046 2.94 -18.14 5.55
N SER A 1047 3.19 -17.50 6.70
CA SER A 1047 3.00 -16.04 6.85
C SER A 1047 3.88 -15.22 5.90
N LEU A 1048 5.12 -15.63 5.60
CA LEU A 1048 5.95 -14.96 4.59
C LEU A 1048 5.29 -14.98 3.21
N LYS A 1049 4.72 -16.13 2.82
CA LYS A 1049 3.99 -16.29 1.55
C LYS A 1049 2.70 -15.46 1.55
N ASP A 1050 2.01 -15.37 2.68
CA ASP A 1050 0.81 -14.56 2.84
C ASP A 1050 1.14 -13.05 2.79
N ILE A 1051 2.29 -12.60 3.32
CA ILE A 1051 2.80 -11.22 3.17
C ILE A 1051 3.13 -10.89 1.72
N GLN A 1052 3.84 -11.77 1.01
CA GLN A 1052 4.16 -11.54 -0.41
C GLN A 1052 2.87 -11.48 -1.26
N THR A 1053 1.90 -12.35 -0.98
CA THR A 1053 0.57 -12.35 -1.63
C THR A 1053 -0.20 -11.04 -1.38
N ILE A 1054 0.08 -10.34 -0.27
CA ILE A 1054 -0.46 -9.03 0.09
C ILE A 1054 0.29 -7.88 -0.61
N ALA A 1055 1.59 -8.03 -0.83
CA ALA A 1055 2.43 -7.05 -1.53
C ALA A 1055 2.12 -7.00 -3.04
N ASP A 1056 1.98 -8.18 -3.66
CA ASP A 1056 1.69 -8.33 -5.10
C ASP A 1056 0.19 -8.08 -5.44
N ALA A 1057 -0.61 -7.67 -4.46
CA ALA A 1057 -2.05 -7.45 -4.60
C ALA A 1057 -2.39 -6.10 -5.28
N LYS A 1058 -3.59 -6.01 -5.85
CA LYS A 1058 -4.13 -4.74 -6.37
C LYS A 1058 -4.79 -3.89 -5.28
N GLU A 1059 -5.17 -4.51 -4.17
CA GLU A 1059 -5.74 -3.86 -2.99
C GLU A 1059 -4.64 -3.27 -2.09
N THR A 1060 -4.83 -2.05 -1.56
CA THR A 1060 -3.84 -1.43 -0.66
C THR A 1060 -4.08 -1.81 0.80
N PHE A 1061 -3.07 -2.43 1.42
CA PHE A 1061 -3.12 -2.94 2.79
C PHE A 1061 -2.46 -2.01 3.81
N TYR A 1062 -2.97 -2.03 5.03
CA TYR A 1062 -2.48 -1.18 6.12
C TYR A 1062 -2.38 -1.97 7.44
N LEU A 1063 -1.18 -2.12 7.99
CA LEU A 1063 -1.00 -2.63 9.36
C LEU A 1063 -1.45 -1.54 10.35
N THR A 1064 -2.43 -1.82 11.21
CA THR A 1064 -2.95 -0.84 12.20
C THR A 1064 -3.17 -1.47 13.57
N GLY A 1065 -3.43 -0.66 14.58
CA GLY A 1065 -4.03 -1.13 15.83
C GLY A 1065 -5.47 -1.63 15.63
N PRO A 1066 -6.06 -2.33 16.63
CA PRO A 1066 -7.48 -2.71 16.64
C PRO A 1066 -8.39 -1.48 16.54
N SER A 1067 -9.48 -1.59 15.77
CA SER A 1067 -10.53 -0.56 15.64
C SER A 1067 -11.62 -0.63 16.72
N GLN A 1068 -11.55 -1.60 17.64
CA GLN A 1068 -12.57 -1.83 18.67
C GLN A 1068 -11.93 -1.92 20.06
N ASP A 1069 -12.54 -1.22 21.03
CA ASP A 1069 -12.02 -1.01 22.39
C ASP A 1069 -12.08 -2.27 23.30
N ASN A 1070 -12.51 -3.41 22.76
CA ASN A 1070 -12.52 -4.73 23.41
C ASN A 1070 -11.22 -5.54 23.19
N GLY A 1071 -10.27 -5.02 22.40
CA GLY A 1071 -9.01 -5.70 22.07
C GLY A 1071 -9.10 -6.79 21.00
N THR A 1072 -10.23 -6.97 20.30
CA THR A 1072 -10.26 -7.91 19.16
C THR A 1072 -9.41 -7.39 18.01
N HIS A 1073 -8.46 -8.21 17.60
CA HIS A 1073 -7.78 -8.11 16.32
C HIS A 1073 -8.73 -8.55 15.18
N GLY A 1074 -8.39 -8.18 13.94
CA GLY A 1074 -9.22 -8.48 12.78
C GLY A 1074 -8.66 -7.86 11.50
N VAL A 1075 -8.72 -8.54 10.36
CA VAL A 1075 -8.57 -7.85 9.08
C VAL A 1075 -9.87 -7.09 8.80
N VAL A 1076 -9.88 -5.77 8.99
CA VAL A 1076 -11.07 -4.95 8.77
C VAL A 1076 -10.95 -4.21 7.44
N LYS A 1077 -11.75 -4.65 6.47
CA LYS A 1077 -12.13 -3.84 5.30
C LYS A 1077 -13.01 -2.69 5.76
N THR A 1078 -12.39 -1.61 6.21
CA THR A 1078 -13.09 -0.33 6.34
C THR A 1078 -13.28 0.21 4.92
N THR A 1079 -14.44 -0.11 4.31
CA THR A 1079 -15.03 0.80 3.33
C THR A 1079 -15.15 2.15 4.02
N ASP A 1080 -14.53 3.17 3.43
CA ASP A 1080 -14.58 4.50 4.02
C ASP A 1080 -15.92 5.18 3.70
N LYS A 1081 -16.03 6.44 4.14
CA LYS A 1081 -17.22 7.28 3.94
C LYS A 1081 -17.50 7.52 2.46
N ASP A 1082 -16.47 7.32 1.65
CA ASP A 1082 -16.39 7.60 0.22
C ASP A 1082 -16.40 6.31 -0.61
N GLY A 1083 -16.97 5.25 -0.04
CA GLY A 1083 -17.45 4.07 -0.75
C GLY A 1083 -16.37 3.13 -1.27
N LYS A 1084 -15.09 3.41 -0.98
CA LYS A 1084 -13.97 2.57 -1.42
C LYS A 1084 -13.21 1.95 -0.27
N ASP A 1085 -12.48 0.91 -0.62
CA ASP A 1085 -12.24 -0.20 0.28
C ASP A 1085 -10.79 -0.25 0.76
N ARG A 1086 -10.57 0.13 2.02
CA ARG A 1086 -9.27 -0.06 2.68
C ARG A 1086 -9.25 -1.35 3.45
N ILE A 1087 -8.16 -2.10 3.36
CA ILE A 1087 -8.02 -3.36 4.08
C ILE A 1087 -7.00 -3.17 5.20
N ASN A 1088 -7.52 -2.89 6.40
CA ASN A 1088 -6.72 -2.80 7.61
C ASN A 1088 -6.43 -4.22 8.10
N ILE A 1089 -5.20 -4.47 8.51
CA ILE A 1089 -4.79 -5.69 9.19
C ILE A 1089 -4.55 -5.26 10.63
N GLU A 1090 -5.54 -5.49 11.50
CA GLU A 1090 -5.61 -4.86 12.80
C GLU A 1090 -5.06 -5.75 13.92
N GLY A 1091 -4.15 -5.21 14.72
CA GLY A 1091 -3.53 -5.94 15.84
C GLY A 1091 -2.66 -5.04 16.71
N THR A 1092 -2.54 -5.39 17.99
CA THR A 1092 -1.72 -4.62 18.96
C THR A 1092 -0.21 -4.86 18.81
N GLY A 1093 0.19 -5.79 17.95
CA GLY A 1093 1.59 -6.09 17.65
C GLY A 1093 1.74 -7.22 16.63
N THR A 1094 2.99 -7.48 16.21
CA THR A 1094 3.31 -8.36 15.07
C THR A 1094 2.66 -9.74 15.13
N ALA A 1095 2.52 -10.36 16.31
CA ALA A 1095 1.88 -11.69 16.41
C ALA A 1095 0.42 -11.69 15.93
N LEU A 1096 -0.35 -10.65 16.30
CA LEU A 1096 -1.74 -10.51 15.89
C LEU A 1096 -1.83 -10.02 14.43
N HIS A 1097 -0.94 -9.15 13.98
CA HIS A 1097 -0.84 -8.83 12.54
C HIS A 1097 -0.60 -10.08 11.69
N LEU A 1098 0.19 -11.05 12.15
CA LEU A 1098 0.44 -12.30 11.42
C LEU A 1098 -0.73 -13.28 11.50
N HIS A 1099 -1.47 -13.32 12.62
CA HIS A 1099 -2.75 -14.02 12.72
C HIS A 1099 -3.76 -13.48 11.70
N GLU A 1100 -3.89 -12.16 11.59
CA GLU A 1100 -4.77 -11.53 10.62
C GLU A 1100 -4.30 -11.70 9.17
N ILE A 1101 -3.00 -11.56 8.90
CA ILE A 1101 -2.40 -11.91 7.59
C ILE A 1101 -2.66 -13.36 7.23
N ARG A 1102 -2.68 -14.28 8.20
CA ARG A 1102 -3.03 -15.68 7.92
C ARG A 1102 -4.46 -15.79 7.41
N HIS A 1103 -5.41 -15.02 7.95
CA HIS A 1103 -6.77 -14.95 7.40
C HIS A 1103 -6.81 -14.29 6.01
N VAL A 1104 -6.02 -13.25 5.74
CA VAL A 1104 -5.88 -12.69 4.38
C VAL A 1104 -5.38 -13.74 3.39
N GLY A 1105 -4.29 -14.44 3.71
CA GLY A 1105 -3.70 -15.47 2.84
C GLY A 1105 -4.59 -16.71 2.69
N GLN A 1106 -5.28 -17.14 3.75
CA GLN A 1106 -6.36 -18.13 3.68
C GLN A 1106 -7.48 -17.68 2.72
N SER A 1107 -7.76 -16.39 2.63
CA SER A 1107 -8.82 -15.83 1.78
C SER A 1107 -8.39 -15.65 0.32
N TYR A 1108 -7.18 -15.15 0.03
CA TYR A 1108 -6.66 -15.15 -1.34
C TYR A 1108 -6.51 -16.58 -1.88
N LYS A 1109 -6.05 -17.53 -1.06
CA LYS A 1109 -6.05 -18.97 -1.40
C LYS A 1109 -7.45 -19.54 -1.63
N ALA A 1110 -8.48 -18.89 -1.10
CA ALA A 1110 -9.90 -19.17 -1.33
C ALA A 1110 -10.57 -18.18 -2.29
N GLY A 1111 -9.80 -17.57 -3.21
CA GLY A 1111 -10.34 -16.80 -4.32
C GLY A 1111 -10.64 -15.33 -4.06
N GLY A 1112 -10.05 -14.75 -3.00
CA GLY A 1112 -10.13 -13.33 -2.66
C GLY A 1112 -10.77 -13.09 -1.28
N MET A 1113 -10.45 -11.95 -0.67
CA MET A 1113 -10.98 -11.60 0.65
C MET A 1113 -12.47 -11.27 0.61
N LYS A 1114 -13.20 -11.77 1.60
CA LYS A 1114 -14.64 -11.56 1.76
C LYS A 1114 -14.93 -11.00 3.13
N PHE A 1115 -15.51 -9.82 3.17
CA PHE A 1115 -15.68 -9.11 4.43
C PHE A 1115 -17.12 -9.16 4.93
N ASN A 1116 -17.22 -9.13 6.24
CA ASN A 1116 -18.45 -9.04 6.98
C ASN A 1116 -18.93 -7.58 7.04
N SER A 1117 -20.15 -7.44 7.51
CA SER A 1117 -20.80 -6.17 7.78
C SER A 1117 -20.04 -5.05 8.49
N LYS A 1118 -19.23 -5.38 9.50
CA LYS A 1118 -18.45 -4.44 10.31
C LYS A 1118 -17.11 -4.13 9.63
N GLY A 1119 -16.97 -4.54 8.37
CA GLY A 1119 -15.72 -4.62 7.65
C GLY A 1119 -14.86 -5.83 8.00
N GLN A 1120 -15.15 -6.61 9.05
CA GLN A 1120 -14.24 -7.67 9.53
C GLN A 1120 -14.18 -8.84 8.54
N LEU A 1121 -13.00 -9.38 8.24
CA LEU A 1121 -12.80 -10.49 7.32
C LEU A 1121 -13.55 -11.73 7.81
N LYS A 1122 -14.18 -12.43 6.88
CA LYS A 1122 -14.73 -13.74 7.15
C LYS A 1122 -13.65 -14.78 6.99
N THR A 1123 -13.70 -15.77 7.87
CA THR A 1123 -13.14 -17.08 7.56
C THR A 1123 -13.60 -17.53 6.16
N SER A 1124 -12.66 -18.04 5.36
CA SER A 1124 -12.93 -18.61 4.04
C SER A 1124 -13.49 -20.05 4.10
N ALA A 1125 -13.71 -20.54 5.32
CA ALA A 1125 -14.30 -21.83 5.63
C ALA A 1125 -15.76 -21.99 5.16
N LYS A 1126 -16.13 -23.25 4.89
CA LYS A 1126 -17.44 -23.65 4.35
C LYS A 1126 -18.27 -24.50 5.34
N SER A 1127 -17.69 -24.85 6.48
CA SER A 1127 -18.31 -25.56 7.61
C SER A 1127 -17.82 -25.01 8.94
N PHE A 1128 -18.48 -25.32 10.06
CA PHE A 1128 -17.99 -24.91 11.38
C PHE A 1128 -16.64 -25.57 11.72
N SER A 1129 -16.38 -26.81 11.28
CA SER A 1129 -15.06 -27.44 11.42
C SER A 1129 -13.98 -26.75 10.59
N GLU A 1130 -14.23 -26.42 9.33
CA GLU A 1130 -13.28 -25.62 8.54
C GLU A 1130 -13.04 -24.24 9.20
N GLY A 1131 -14.07 -23.67 9.83
CA GLY A 1131 -13.96 -22.41 10.58
C GLY A 1131 -13.04 -22.55 11.79
N ARG A 1132 -13.29 -23.54 12.66
CA ARG A 1132 -12.42 -23.84 13.80
C ARG A 1132 -11.00 -24.15 13.34
N ALA A 1133 -10.81 -24.86 12.23
CA ALA A 1133 -9.50 -25.13 11.65
C ALA A 1133 -8.79 -23.87 11.12
N ALA A 1134 -9.51 -22.94 10.48
CA ALA A 1134 -8.94 -21.68 9.99
C ALA A 1134 -8.48 -20.76 11.13
N GLU A 1135 -9.30 -20.60 12.18
CA GLU A 1135 -8.97 -19.89 13.42
C GLU A 1135 -7.80 -20.55 14.16
N VAL A 1136 -7.80 -21.89 14.25
CA VAL A 1136 -6.69 -22.67 14.82
C VAL A 1136 -5.39 -22.38 14.07
N GLU A 1137 -5.38 -22.42 12.73
CA GLU A 1137 -4.16 -22.16 11.97
C GLU A 1137 -3.69 -20.69 12.07
N ALA A 1138 -4.60 -19.73 12.22
CA ALA A 1138 -4.26 -18.32 12.47
C ALA A 1138 -3.72 -18.10 13.90
N TYR A 1139 -4.32 -18.73 14.92
CA TYR A 1139 -3.77 -18.70 16.28
C TYR A 1139 -2.44 -19.43 16.39
N LYS A 1140 -2.25 -20.53 15.67
CA LYS A 1140 -0.94 -21.16 15.50
C LYS A 1140 0.05 -20.19 14.88
N THR A 1141 -0.32 -19.42 13.86
CA THR A 1141 0.54 -18.39 13.28
C THR A 1141 0.93 -17.31 14.30
N GLY A 1142 -0.02 -16.76 15.05
CA GLY A 1142 0.26 -15.79 16.11
C GLY A 1142 1.16 -16.37 17.22
N TYR A 1143 0.80 -17.54 17.76
CA TYR A 1143 1.54 -18.28 18.79
C TYR A 1143 2.97 -18.64 18.36
N SER A 1144 3.14 -18.91 17.06
CA SER A 1144 4.46 -19.10 16.44
C SER A 1144 5.28 -17.83 16.51
N TYR A 1145 4.71 -16.64 16.29
CA TYR A 1145 5.46 -15.40 16.44
C TYR A 1145 5.69 -15.00 17.91
N ASP A 1146 4.70 -15.16 18.77
CA ASP A 1146 4.81 -15.00 20.22
C ASP A 1146 3.89 -15.98 20.95
N THR A 1147 4.46 -16.83 21.80
CA THR A 1147 3.71 -17.87 22.52
C THR A 1147 2.70 -17.31 23.53
N ASN A 1148 2.79 -16.02 23.84
CA ASN A 1148 1.84 -15.32 24.69
C ASN A 1148 0.61 -14.79 23.92
N SER A 1149 0.54 -14.95 22.59
CA SER A 1149 -0.56 -14.40 21.77
C SER A 1149 -1.79 -15.30 21.65
N TYR A 1150 -1.82 -16.46 22.33
CA TYR A 1150 -3.01 -17.30 22.39
C TYR A 1150 -3.78 -17.01 23.69
N PRO A 1151 -5.10 -16.71 23.68
CA PRO A 1151 -5.80 -16.22 24.87
C PRO A 1151 -5.99 -17.23 26.02
N VAL A 1152 -5.67 -18.51 25.81
CA VAL A 1152 -5.82 -19.59 26.79
C VAL A 1152 -4.46 -20.24 27.07
N PRO A 1153 -4.13 -20.60 28.32
CA PRO A 1153 -2.88 -21.30 28.62
C PRO A 1153 -2.78 -22.65 27.89
N VAL A 1154 -1.83 -22.76 26.97
CA VAL A 1154 -1.48 -23.97 26.22
C VAL A 1154 0.01 -24.30 26.40
N ASN A 1155 0.37 -25.58 26.32
CA ASN A 1155 1.74 -26.06 26.52
C ASN A 1155 2.45 -26.42 25.21
N SER A 1156 1.71 -26.49 24.10
CA SER A 1156 2.21 -26.76 22.76
C SER A 1156 1.34 -26.09 21.69
N ILE A 1157 1.93 -25.78 20.53
CA ILE A 1157 1.17 -25.36 19.34
C ILE A 1157 0.13 -26.40 18.87
N ASN A 1158 0.30 -27.67 19.21
CA ASN A 1158 -0.67 -28.72 18.91
C ASN A 1158 -1.86 -28.77 19.90
N ASP A 1159 -1.71 -28.12 21.07
CA ASP A 1159 -2.83 -27.86 21.97
C ASP A 1159 -3.75 -26.77 21.41
N ILE A 1160 -3.29 -25.97 20.44
CA ILE A 1160 -4.15 -25.09 19.64
C ILE A 1160 -4.85 -25.97 18.60
N ASN A 1161 -6.07 -26.37 18.93
CA ASN A 1161 -6.94 -27.25 18.14
C ASN A 1161 -8.42 -26.90 18.37
N GLU A 1162 -9.31 -27.53 17.61
CA GLU A 1162 -10.74 -27.17 17.61
C GLU A 1162 -11.39 -27.21 19.01
N LYS A 1163 -10.89 -28.03 19.94
CA LYS A 1163 -11.43 -28.13 21.30
C LYS A 1163 -11.03 -26.92 22.14
N ASN A 1164 -9.73 -26.65 22.26
CA ASN A 1164 -9.22 -25.60 23.14
C ASN A 1164 -9.56 -24.19 22.60
N LEU A 1165 -9.82 -24.04 21.30
CA LEU A 1165 -10.40 -22.83 20.71
C LEU A 1165 -11.74 -22.45 21.38
N MET A 1166 -12.54 -23.43 21.78
CA MET A 1166 -13.83 -23.21 22.45
C MET A 1166 -13.69 -22.82 23.91
N ASP A 1167 -12.51 -23.00 24.53
CA ASP A 1167 -12.24 -22.59 25.91
C ASP A 1167 -11.85 -21.10 26.02
N ILE A 1168 -11.55 -20.44 24.89
CA ILE A 1168 -11.31 -18.98 24.82
C ILE A 1168 -12.56 -18.22 25.23
N LYS A 1169 -12.45 -17.36 26.25
CA LYS A 1169 -13.54 -16.59 26.85
C LYS A 1169 -13.18 -15.11 26.97
N THR A 1170 -14.18 -14.25 26.83
CA THR A 1170 -14.12 -12.85 27.24
C THR A 1170 -14.06 -12.73 28.77
N SER A 1171 -13.76 -11.53 29.28
CA SER A 1171 -13.59 -11.24 30.71
C SER A 1171 -14.85 -11.48 31.58
N ASP A 1172 -16.03 -11.57 30.96
CA ASP A 1172 -17.30 -11.96 31.58
C ASP A 1172 -17.51 -13.50 31.67
N GLY A 1173 -16.60 -14.29 31.10
CA GLY A 1173 -16.68 -15.75 31.02
C GLY A 1173 -17.41 -16.30 29.79
N THR A 1174 -17.91 -15.44 28.88
CA THR A 1174 -18.58 -15.88 27.65
C THR A 1174 -17.57 -16.46 26.65
N GLN A 1175 -17.85 -17.64 26.08
CA GLN A 1175 -16.98 -18.26 25.06
C GLN A 1175 -16.97 -17.43 23.77
N VAL A 1176 -15.78 -17.00 23.32
CA VAL A 1176 -15.59 -16.20 22.11
C VAL A 1176 -16.06 -16.96 20.87
N TYR A 1177 -15.64 -18.23 20.75
CA TYR A 1177 -15.93 -19.07 19.59
C TYR A 1177 -17.24 -19.84 19.66
N LYS A 1178 -18.16 -19.46 20.55
CA LYS A 1178 -19.46 -20.14 20.75
C LYS A 1178 -20.29 -20.31 19.48
N ALA A 1179 -20.15 -19.42 18.51
CA ALA A 1179 -20.79 -19.53 17.19
C ALA A 1179 -20.33 -20.78 16.40
N LEU A 1180 -19.14 -21.32 16.70
CA LEU A 1180 -18.56 -22.51 16.08
C LEU A 1180 -18.86 -23.81 16.86
N ASP A 1181 -19.63 -23.77 17.95
CA ASP A 1181 -19.97 -24.94 18.79
C ASP A 1181 -21.09 -25.80 18.18
N VAL A 1182 -21.78 -25.27 17.17
CA VAL A 1182 -22.92 -25.93 16.54
C VAL A 1182 -22.41 -27.02 15.59
N LYS A 1183 -22.88 -28.26 15.79
CA LYS A 1183 -22.69 -29.33 14.79
C LYS A 1183 -23.33 -28.90 13.46
N ASP A 1184 -22.60 -29.08 12.36
CA ASP A 1184 -23.09 -28.79 11.01
C ASP A 1184 -24.44 -29.50 10.75
N LYS A 1185 -25.37 -28.77 10.11
CA LYS A 1185 -26.74 -29.18 9.76
C LYS A 1185 -27.02 -28.92 8.29
#